data_AF-A0A8J4SSY6-F1
#
_entry.id   AF-A0A8J4SSY6-F1
#
_cell.length_a   1.000
_cell.length_b   1.000
_cell.length_c   1.000
_cell.angle_alpha   90.00
_cell.angle_beta   90.00
_cell.angle_gamma   90.00
#
_symmetry.space_group_name_H-M   'P 1'
#
loop_
_entity.id
_entity.type
_entity.pdbx_description
1 polymer ?
#
loop_
_entity_poly.entity_id
_entity_poly.type
_entity_poly.pdbx_seq_one_letter_code
_entity_poly.pdbx_strand_id
1 'polypeptide(L)'
;MAMAMSTVLILSGCSSASNEGTGNSPAPAEGSEPPAEVAAQDTMIMGRGGDSVALDPAIVTDGESLKIGHQVFDSLLDYKEGGTEVVPGLAESWEISADGLKYDFKLKSGVKFHDGTDFNAEAVVFNFNRWSDPASEYKFEGDSFDYYDSMFGPEDGRVIKEVKAIDETTVEFTLNQPQAPFLQNIAMTPFGIASPTAIQEKKENFKSEPVGTGPFVFKEWKRNDSITLEKNPNYWKEGLPKLNKVIVRSIPDNTARFNALQNGEIDIMEDLNPDDLSILEGNSELQKIERPPFNVSYIGFNFKKKPFDNVKVRQALNHAVNKQGIIDAFFAGQAQPAVNPMPPTLWGYNDSIEDYAYDLEKAKALLAEAGYPDGLPDPVTFYAMPVSRPYMPDGKKVAEAIQADFEKIGVTVNIESPEWATYLDDAKAGEKDDIYMLGWTGDNGDPDNFLYTLLDKDAIPGNNRSFYVNEELHTLLTSAQKETDQDKRADLYKQAQVIIKEDAPWIPLVHTTPILAGKANLKDFVPSPLVNSYIVKRVLVLLPVLLGMTLIVFSIIHAIPGDPAETILGQKATEQSKQALRDQLGLDKPWFQQYFAYLGDLFKGDLGTSIRTKVPIAQEIVPYLTATLELTMASMLFAIIIGVNAGIVSAWKHNSWFDYCCMVIALVGVSMPIFWLGLMEQWLFANKLHWLPSIGRMNARDPIEAITGLYVLDTIIAGRWDQLWTVTKHLLLPSIALGTIPMAVIARMTRSSMLEVMSSDYIRTAKAKGLGPFFVVYGHALKNAFIPVLTVIGIQTGSLLGGAVLTETIFAWPGVGRYIYEAISSRDYPVIQSGILIVAFFFVVINLIVDLLVLHGARISLWVGFFSVIGSIIAGALLGLIAGYYGKWADMLISRLFDILLAFPAILLAIAIVAILGPSLQNALLAIAIVNIPTYGRLVRSRVLSLRQEEFITSARTLGAGNMRILFRHILPNSLTPLIVQGTLGIGTAIIEAAALGFLGMGAQPPDPEWGKMLSDSRQFLQKAPWTLIFPGLSIMFTVLGFNLLGDGLRDTLDPKMAKK
;
A
#
# COMPACT_ATOMS: atom_id res chain seq x y z
N MET A 1 25.47 -45.15 -2.67
CA MET A 1 24.20 -45.20 -3.42
C MET A 1 24.39 -44.35 -4.67
N ALA A 2 24.78 -44.98 -5.79
CA ALA A 2 25.26 -44.28 -6.98
C ALA A 2 24.51 -44.80 -8.20
N MET A 3 23.62 -43.97 -8.76
CA MET A 3 23.13 -44.01 -10.14
C MET A 3 22.18 -42.82 -10.37
N ALA A 4 21.96 -42.45 -11.63
CA ALA A 4 21.02 -41.42 -12.10
C ALA A 4 21.36 -39.94 -11.77
N MET A 5 22.48 -39.43 -12.31
CA MET A 5 22.64 -37.98 -12.58
C MET A 5 23.42 -37.71 -13.89
N SER A 6 22.81 -38.09 -15.01
CA SER A 6 23.16 -37.75 -16.41
C SER A 6 21.90 -38.12 -17.23
N THR A 7 21.36 -37.42 -18.23
CA THR A 7 21.94 -36.57 -19.29
C THR A 7 20.77 -35.89 -20.02
N VAL A 8 20.79 -34.58 -20.35
CA VAL A 8 20.19 -34.02 -21.60
C VAL A 8 20.81 -32.64 -21.90
N LEU A 9 21.57 -32.56 -22.98
CA LEU A 9 21.92 -31.35 -23.73
C LEU A 9 22.54 -31.84 -25.04
N ILE A 10 22.09 -31.37 -26.22
CA ILE A 10 22.88 -31.17 -27.47
C ILE A 10 22.01 -30.98 -28.74
N LEU A 11 22.36 -29.92 -29.47
CA LEU A 11 22.23 -29.60 -30.91
C LEU A 11 20.88 -29.43 -31.64
N SER A 12 20.71 -28.19 -32.12
CA SER A 12 20.02 -27.78 -33.34
C SER A 12 20.84 -28.09 -34.63
N GLY A 13 20.17 -28.20 -35.79
CA GLY A 13 20.77 -28.39 -37.12
C GLY A 13 20.34 -27.32 -38.14
N CYS A 14 21.11 -27.15 -39.22
CA CYS A 14 21.09 -25.96 -40.12
C CYS A 14 20.48 -26.19 -41.52
N SER A 15 20.04 -25.10 -42.19
CA SER A 15 20.11 -24.82 -43.65
C SER A 15 19.28 -23.52 -43.94
N SER A 16 19.82 -22.41 -44.45
CA SER A 16 20.20 -22.04 -45.84
C SER A 16 18.99 -22.04 -46.85
N ALA A 17 18.80 -21.07 -47.77
CA ALA A 17 19.70 -20.03 -48.31
C ALA A 17 19.00 -18.78 -48.97
N SER A 18 19.78 -17.69 -49.16
CA SER A 18 19.76 -16.64 -50.21
C SER A 18 18.50 -16.20 -50.99
N ASN A 19 18.28 -14.87 -51.12
CA ASN A 19 18.50 -14.17 -52.40
C ASN A 19 18.64 -12.63 -52.28
N GLU A 20 19.30 -12.01 -53.27
CA GLU A 20 19.60 -10.56 -53.36
C GLU A 20 18.53 -9.74 -54.12
N GLY A 21 18.58 -8.40 -53.98
CA GLY A 21 17.77 -7.47 -54.79
C GLY A 21 18.17 -6.00 -54.58
N THR A 22 18.80 -5.39 -55.58
CA THR A 22 19.43 -4.05 -55.53
C THR A 22 18.55 -2.92 -56.11
N GLY A 23 18.74 -1.68 -55.64
CA GLY A 23 18.89 -0.53 -56.58
C GLY A 23 18.07 0.75 -56.37
N ASN A 24 18.80 1.84 -56.12
CA ASN A 24 18.57 3.25 -56.49
C ASN A 24 17.49 4.14 -55.84
N SER A 25 17.99 5.29 -55.33
CA SER A 25 17.26 6.55 -55.09
C SER A 25 17.12 7.38 -56.38
N PRO A 26 16.30 8.45 -56.33
CA PRO A 26 16.82 9.78 -56.67
C PRO A 26 16.49 10.85 -55.61
N ALA A 27 17.19 11.99 -55.70
CA ALA A 27 17.05 13.15 -54.81
C ALA A 27 16.34 14.34 -55.52
N PRO A 28 16.45 15.59 -55.05
CA PRO A 28 15.53 16.22 -54.09
C PRO A 28 14.65 17.33 -54.74
N ALA A 29 13.69 17.87 -53.99
CA ALA A 29 12.94 19.07 -54.38
C ALA A 29 12.86 20.05 -53.20
N GLU A 30 13.33 21.28 -53.42
CA GLU A 30 13.19 22.40 -52.48
C GLU A 30 11.79 23.03 -52.58
N GLY A 31 11.31 23.60 -51.48
CA GLY A 31 9.99 24.23 -51.41
C GLY A 31 9.68 24.71 -49.99
N SER A 32 10.46 25.69 -49.50
CA SER A 32 10.28 26.25 -48.15
C SER A 32 9.11 27.23 -48.10
N GLU A 33 8.00 26.81 -47.51
CA GLU A 33 7.03 27.74 -46.90
C GLU A 33 7.58 28.27 -45.56
N PRO A 34 7.23 29.50 -45.15
CA PRO A 34 7.65 30.02 -43.85
C PRO A 34 7.01 29.22 -42.71
N PRO A 35 7.63 29.13 -41.52
CA PRO A 35 7.03 28.46 -40.37
C PRO A 35 5.70 29.12 -40.04
N ALA A 36 4.62 28.33 -40.01
CA ALA A 36 3.35 28.79 -39.48
C ALA A 36 3.54 29.24 -38.02
N GLU A 37 2.84 30.31 -37.63
CA GLU A 37 2.75 30.68 -36.20
C GLU A 37 2.26 29.46 -35.41
N VAL A 38 3.07 29.04 -34.44
CA VAL A 38 2.73 27.90 -33.59
C VAL A 38 1.49 28.28 -32.79
N ALA A 39 0.37 27.61 -33.08
CA ALA A 39 -0.90 27.87 -32.41
C ALA A 39 -0.72 27.76 -30.89
N ALA A 40 -1.20 28.76 -30.15
CA ALA A 40 -1.06 28.82 -28.71
C ALA A 40 -1.68 27.58 -28.05
N GLN A 41 -0.91 26.95 -27.15
CA GLN A 41 -1.34 25.73 -26.47
C GLN A 41 -2.24 26.09 -25.27
N ASP A 42 -3.56 26.07 -25.50
CA ASP A 42 -4.59 26.41 -24.52
C ASP A 42 -4.81 25.37 -23.40
N THR A 43 -4.21 24.18 -23.53
CA THR A 43 -4.35 23.06 -22.58
C THR A 43 -2.99 22.57 -22.13
N MET A 44 -2.75 22.56 -20.82
CA MET A 44 -1.56 21.97 -20.20
C MET A 44 -1.90 20.61 -19.58
N ILE A 45 -1.06 19.61 -19.81
CA ILE A 45 -1.15 18.27 -19.25
C ILE A 45 0.04 18.03 -18.32
N MET A 46 -0.20 17.97 -17.01
CA MET A 46 0.83 17.73 -16.00
C MET A 46 0.88 16.25 -15.61
N GLY A 47 2.04 15.62 -15.62
CA GLY A 47 2.25 14.26 -15.11
C GLY A 47 2.76 14.26 -13.67
N ARG A 48 2.08 13.56 -12.77
CA ARG A 48 2.41 13.47 -11.33
C ARG A 48 2.47 12.04 -10.80
N GLY A 49 3.12 11.83 -9.66
CA GLY A 49 3.43 10.51 -9.12
C GLY A 49 2.19 9.73 -8.69
N GLY A 50 1.38 10.30 -7.82
CA GLY A 50 0.11 9.75 -7.33
C GLY A 50 -1.11 10.48 -7.88
N ASP A 51 -2.29 9.99 -7.51
CA ASP A 51 -3.54 10.75 -7.62
C ASP A 51 -3.85 11.43 -6.26
N SER A 52 -4.96 12.17 -6.09
CA SER A 52 -5.40 12.91 -4.85
C SER A 52 -6.37 12.12 -3.91
N VAL A 53 -6.30 12.19 -2.56
CA VAL A 53 -7.22 11.44 -1.66
C VAL A 53 -8.64 11.95 -1.91
N ALA A 54 -8.75 13.25 -1.67
CA ALA A 54 -9.91 14.11 -1.75
C ALA A 54 -9.42 15.45 -2.33
N LEU A 55 -10.32 16.28 -2.81
CA LEU A 55 -9.99 17.61 -3.34
C LEU A 55 -10.42 18.74 -2.41
N ASP A 56 -11.01 18.42 -1.26
CA ASP A 56 -11.12 19.36 -0.14
C ASP A 56 -9.74 19.46 0.53
N PRO A 57 -9.05 20.62 0.47
CA PRO A 57 -7.69 20.75 0.96
C PRO A 57 -7.60 20.72 2.49
N ALA A 58 -8.70 20.96 3.21
CA ALA A 58 -8.69 21.02 4.67
C ALA A 58 -8.53 19.65 5.35
N ILE A 59 -8.91 18.57 4.64
CA ILE A 59 -8.94 17.19 5.17
C ILE A 59 -7.78 16.32 4.66
N VAL A 60 -6.75 16.93 4.08
CA VAL A 60 -5.64 16.23 3.44
C VAL A 60 -4.28 16.80 3.85
N THR A 61 -3.41 15.92 4.33
CA THR A 61 -1.96 16.16 4.52
C THR A 61 -1.15 15.73 3.29
N ASP A 62 -1.84 15.52 2.16
CA ASP A 62 -1.32 14.93 0.94
C ASP A 62 -1.30 15.98 -0.19
N GLY A 63 -0.17 16.05 -0.90
CA GLY A 63 0.12 17.12 -1.86
C GLY A 63 -0.21 16.78 -3.29
N GLU A 64 -0.48 15.51 -3.60
CA GLU A 64 -1.21 15.24 -4.84
C GLU A 64 -2.63 15.81 -4.70
N SER A 65 -3.24 15.81 -3.51
CA SER A 65 -4.45 16.61 -3.26
C SER A 65 -4.19 18.12 -3.24
N LEU A 66 -3.26 18.61 -2.42
CA LEU A 66 -3.08 20.06 -2.24
C LEU A 66 -2.63 20.79 -3.52
N LYS A 67 -1.90 20.14 -4.45
CA LYS A 67 -1.63 20.70 -5.79
C LYS A 67 -2.91 21.03 -6.54
N ILE A 68 -3.95 20.20 -6.44
CA ILE A 68 -5.28 20.46 -7.03
C ILE A 68 -6.04 21.50 -6.21
N GLY A 69 -5.97 21.42 -4.88
CA GLY A 69 -6.54 22.42 -3.98
C GLY A 69 -6.11 23.84 -4.35
N HIS A 70 -4.82 24.06 -4.57
CA HIS A 70 -4.24 25.34 -4.98
C HIS A 70 -4.74 25.85 -6.35
N GLN A 71 -5.30 24.99 -7.22
CA GLN A 71 -5.90 25.43 -8.48
C GLN A 71 -7.38 25.79 -8.36
N VAL A 72 -8.06 25.30 -7.30
CA VAL A 72 -9.52 25.38 -7.12
C VAL A 72 -9.91 26.37 -6.01
N PHE A 73 -9.05 26.57 -5.00
CA PHE A 73 -9.27 27.45 -3.86
C PHE A 73 -8.21 28.55 -3.83
N ASP A 74 -8.60 29.74 -3.39
CA ASP A 74 -7.65 30.74 -2.86
C ASP A 74 -7.77 30.75 -1.31
N SER A 75 -6.68 31.06 -0.62
CA SER A 75 -6.66 31.32 0.83
C SER A 75 -6.81 32.84 1.10
N LEU A 76 -6.99 33.23 2.37
CA LEU A 76 -7.06 34.66 2.74
C LEU A 76 -5.78 35.41 2.33
N LEU A 77 -4.64 34.79 2.57
CA LEU A 77 -3.34 35.21 2.09
C LEU A 77 -2.83 34.19 1.07
N ASP A 78 -1.81 34.56 0.31
CA ASP A 78 -1.19 33.71 -0.71
C ASP A 78 0.33 33.75 -0.51
N TYR A 79 1.06 32.80 -1.11
CA TYR A 79 2.51 32.88 -1.19
C TYR A 79 2.92 33.49 -2.52
N LYS A 80 3.90 34.39 -2.49
CA LYS A 80 4.48 34.97 -3.70
C LYS A 80 5.04 33.86 -4.59
N GLU A 81 4.72 33.95 -5.88
CA GLU A 81 5.13 32.97 -6.88
C GLU A 81 6.64 32.66 -6.82
N GLY A 82 6.99 31.37 -6.72
CA GLY A 82 8.36 30.89 -6.59
C GLY A 82 9.04 31.09 -5.22
N GLY A 83 8.34 31.64 -4.24
CA GLY A 83 8.88 31.90 -2.90
C GLY A 83 7.91 31.56 -1.78
N THR A 84 8.19 32.09 -0.60
CA THR A 84 7.37 31.90 0.61
C THR A 84 7.11 33.22 1.35
N GLU A 85 7.25 34.35 0.64
CA GLU A 85 6.82 35.68 1.09
C GLU A 85 5.29 35.73 1.07
N VAL A 86 4.68 36.11 2.19
CA VAL A 86 3.22 36.19 2.32
C VAL A 86 2.71 37.45 1.60
N VAL A 87 1.73 37.29 0.72
CA VAL A 87 1.12 38.37 -0.08
C VAL A 87 -0.41 38.36 0.03
N PRO A 88 -1.10 39.45 -0.33
CA PRO A 88 -2.57 39.50 -0.32
C PRO A 88 -3.22 38.44 -1.22
N GLY A 89 -4.10 37.61 -0.63
CA GLY A 89 -4.91 36.60 -1.30
C GLY A 89 -6.35 37.09 -1.49
N LEU A 90 -7.34 36.37 -0.92
CA LEU A 90 -8.73 36.85 -0.81
C LEU A 90 -8.88 38.06 0.13
N ALA A 91 -7.97 38.23 1.08
CA ALA A 91 -7.79 39.47 1.82
C ALA A 91 -6.86 40.41 1.04
N GLU A 92 -7.25 41.68 0.88
CA GLU A 92 -6.44 42.71 0.22
C GLU A 92 -5.43 43.38 1.16
N SER A 93 -5.71 43.40 2.46
CA SER A 93 -4.84 43.92 3.51
C SER A 93 -5.23 43.34 4.86
N TRP A 94 -4.34 43.49 5.85
CA TRP A 94 -4.62 43.12 7.24
C TRP A 94 -3.99 44.12 8.21
N GLU A 95 -4.65 44.32 9.35
CA GLU A 95 -4.11 45.08 10.49
C GLU A 95 -3.88 44.13 11.67
N ILE A 96 -2.77 44.31 12.38
CA ILE A 96 -2.40 43.52 13.56
C ILE A 96 -2.42 44.43 14.78
N SER A 97 -3.05 44.03 15.88
CA SER A 97 -2.99 44.78 17.12
C SER A 97 -1.57 44.83 17.70
N ALA A 98 -1.27 45.89 18.46
CA ALA A 98 0.07 46.11 19.03
C ALA A 98 0.53 45.03 20.03
N ASP A 99 -0.38 44.18 20.52
CA ASP A 99 -0.10 43.01 21.36
C ASP A 99 0.00 41.69 20.57
N GLY A 100 -0.23 41.70 19.24
CA GLY A 100 -0.19 40.51 18.38
C GLY A 100 -1.36 39.54 18.59
N LEU A 101 -2.43 39.95 19.27
CA LEU A 101 -3.57 39.08 19.63
C LEU A 101 -4.79 39.24 18.71
N LYS A 102 -4.86 40.27 17.86
CA LYS A 102 -5.96 40.50 16.91
C LYS A 102 -5.43 40.74 15.51
N TYR A 103 -6.10 40.14 14.53
CA TYR A 103 -5.80 40.26 13.11
C TYR A 103 -7.10 40.58 12.36
N ASP A 104 -7.22 41.80 11.87
CA ASP A 104 -8.36 42.26 11.07
C ASP A 104 -8.02 42.15 9.58
N PHE A 105 -8.64 41.21 8.87
CA PHE A 105 -8.46 41.06 7.42
C PHE A 105 -9.55 41.81 6.66
N LYS A 106 -9.14 42.66 5.72
CA LYS A 106 -10.02 43.31 4.74
C LYS A 106 -10.13 42.44 3.50
N LEU A 107 -11.35 42.04 3.17
CA LEU A 107 -11.67 41.07 2.13
C LEU A 107 -12.01 41.75 0.81
N LYS A 108 -11.61 41.14 -0.31
CA LYS A 108 -11.91 41.64 -1.66
C LYS A 108 -13.40 41.55 -1.96
N SER A 109 -14.03 42.68 -2.28
CA SER A 109 -15.41 42.72 -2.72
C SER A 109 -15.60 42.14 -4.14
N GLY A 110 -16.74 41.51 -4.39
CA GLY A 110 -17.12 41.04 -5.73
C GLY A 110 -16.46 39.74 -6.20
N VAL A 111 -15.68 39.06 -5.33
CA VAL A 111 -15.17 37.71 -5.58
C VAL A 111 -16.32 36.71 -5.51
N LYS A 112 -16.32 35.72 -6.41
CA LYS A 112 -17.32 34.66 -6.47
C LYS A 112 -16.72 33.27 -6.36
N PHE A 113 -17.45 32.37 -5.72
CA PHE A 113 -17.21 30.94 -5.79
C PHE A 113 -17.59 30.39 -7.18
N HIS A 114 -17.10 29.20 -7.53
CA HIS A 114 -17.40 28.56 -8.83
C HIS A 114 -18.88 28.21 -9.05
N ASP A 115 -19.67 28.14 -7.98
CA ASP A 115 -21.14 27.98 -8.04
C ASP A 115 -21.91 29.29 -8.29
N GLY A 116 -21.22 30.43 -8.28
CA GLY A 116 -21.77 31.77 -8.49
C GLY A 116 -22.16 32.53 -7.22
N THR A 117 -22.10 31.90 -6.05
CA THR A 117 -22.28 32.56 -4.74
C THR A 117 -21.15 33.54 -4.44
N ASP A 118 -21.42 34.52 -3.59
CA ASP A 118 -20.46 35.57 -3.23
C ASP A 118 -19.52 35.13 -2.09
N PHE A 119 -18.23 35.48 -2.21
CA PHE A 119 -17.26 35.35 -1.12
C PHE A 119 -17.35 36.56 -0.19
N ASN A 120 -17.46 36.31 1.12
CA ASN A 120 -17.58 37.33 2.16
C ASN A 120 -17.05 36.81 3.52
N ALA A 121 -17.09 37.66 4.55
CA ALA A 121 -16.59 37.32 5.89
C ALA A 121 -17.30 36.12 6.54
N GLU A 122 -18.60 35.92 6.30
CA GLU A 122 -19.34 34.77 6.84
C GLU A 122 -18.86 33.45 6.22
N ALA A 123 -18.45 33.44 4.95
CA ALA A 123 -17.83 32.26 4.34
C ALA A 123 -16.49 31.91 4.99
N VAL A 124 -15.71 32.91 5.43
CA VAL A 124 -14.47 32.69 6.19
C VAL A 124 -14.78 32.09 7.57
N VAL A 125 -15.69 32.71 8.32
CA VAL A 125 -16.14 32.25 9.64
C VAL A 125 -16.66 30.81 9.58
N PHE A 126 -17.48 30.49 8.57
CA PHE A 126 -18.00 29.14 8.33
C PHE A 126 -16.87 28.10 8.21
N ASN A 127 -15.85 28.38 7.40
CA ASN A 127 -14.74 27.46 7.16
C ASN A 127 -13.89 27.26 8.44
N PHE A 128 -13.50 28.34 9.11
CA PHE A 128 -12.72 28.22 10.36
C PHE A 128 -13.51 27.55 11.48
N ASN A 129 -14.81 27.80 11.61
CA ASN A 129 -15.67 27.10 12.56
C ASN A 129 -15.75 25.59 12.22
N ARG A 130 -15.95 25.23 10.95
CA ARG A 130 -15.94 23.83 10.46
C ARG A 130 -14.66 23.10 10.84
N TRP A 131 -13.50 23.72 10.68
CA TRP A 131 -12.21 23.09 10.99
C TRP A 131 -11.95 23.01 12.49
N SER A 132 -12.38 24.02 13.25
CA SER A 132 -12.14 24.09 14.69
C SER A 132 -13.00 23.13 15.50
N ASP A 133 -14.28 22.96 15.17
CA ASP A 133 -15.23 22.18 15.98
C ASP A 133 -15.14 20.68 15.67
N PRO A 134 -14.68 19.83 16.63
CA PRO A 134 -14.62 18.38 16.42
C PRO A 134 -15.99 17.73 16.19
N ALA A 135 -17.08 18.41 16.59
CA ALA A 135 -18.47 17.98 16.46
C ALA A 135 -19.24 18.70 15.33
N SER A 136 -18.54 19.47 14.48
CA SER A 136 -19.14 20.17 13.33
C SER A 136 -19.99 19.25 12.45
N GLU A 137 -21.22 19.65 12.13
CA GLU A 137 -22.07 18.92 11.17
C GLU A 137 -21.50 18.88 9.73
N TYR A 138 -20.48 19.70 9.46
CA TYR A 138 -19.74 19.76 8.20
C TYR A 138 -18.38 19.05 8.27
N LYS A 139 -18.09 18.35 9.38
CA LYS A 139 -17.03 17.35 9.47
C LYS A 139 -17.61 16.00 9.08
N PHE A 140 -17.27 15.56 7.89
CA PHE A 140 -17.87 14.40 7.23
C PHE A 140 -17.19 13.08 7.66
N GLU A 141 -17.75 11.92 7.29
CA GLU A 141 -17.24 10.64 7.78
C GLU A 141 -15.79 10.40 7.29
N GLY A 142 -14.87 10.18 8.23
CA GLY A 142 -13.43 10.03 7.96
C GLY A 142 -12.63 11.33 7.83
N ASP A 143 -13.22 12.50 8.07
CA ASP A 143 -12.49 13.79 8.03
C ASP A 143 -11.57 13.99 9.25
N SER A 144 -10.32 14.36 8.99
CA SER A 144 -9.38 14.89 9.98
C SER A 144 -8.82 16.24 9.50
N PHE A 145 -8.91 17.28 10.34
CA PHE A 145 -8.36 18.61 10.04
C PHE A 145 -6.91 18.72 10.57
N ASP A 146 -6.08 17.75 10.22
CA ASP A 146 -4.75 17.54 10.84
C ASP A 146 -3.85 18.79 10.75
N TYR A 147 -3.91 19.52 9.63
CA TYR A 147 -3.17 20.79 9.48
C TYR A 147 -3.69 21.90 10.40
N TYR A 148 -4.99 21.94 10.70
CA TYR A 148 -5.56 22.93 11.61
C TYR A 148 -5.03 22.70 13.04
N ASP A 149 -5.13 21.47 13.55
CA ASP A 149 -4.64 21.13 14.90
C ASP A 149 -3.11 21.21 14.98
N SER A 150 -2.37 20.95 13.88
CA SER A 150 -0.92 21.11 13.83
C SER A 150 -0.47 22.58 13.83
N MET A 151 -1.18 23.48 13.14
CA MET A 151 -0.76 24.88 12.98
C MET A 151 -1.33 25.81 14.06
N PHE A 152 -2.49 25.47 14.61
CA PHE A 152 -3.21 26.29 15.60
C PHE A 152 -3.46 25.57 16.92
N GLY A 153 -2.97 24.34 17.10
CA GLY A 153 -3.05 23.60 18.35
C GLY A 153 -4.37 22.84 18.58
N PRO A 154 -4.34 21.76 19.38
CA PRO A 154 -5.51 20.97 19.73
C PRO A 154 -6.46 21.76 20.65
N GLU A 155 -7.67 21.23 20.86
CA GLU A 155 -8.77 21.87 21.59
C GLU A 155 -8.35 22.51 22.94
N ASP A 156 -7.62 21.78 23.79
CA ASP A 156 -7.16 22.25 25.11
C ASP A 156 -6.04 23.32 25.07
N GLY A 157 -5.47 23.62 23.90
CA GLY A 157 -4.29 24.48 23.73
C GLY A 157 -4.35 25.42 22.52
N ARG A 158 -5.55 25.67 22.00
CA ARG A 158 -5.74 26.32 20.69
C ARG A 158 -5.32 27.79 20.67
N VAL A 159 -4.59 28.18 19.63
CA VAL A 159 -4.10 29.54 19.40
C VAL A 159 -5.22 30.46 18.92
N ILE A 160 -6.01 30.05 17.93
CA ILE A 160 -7.20 30.80 17.49
C ILE A 160 -8.28 30.66 18.57
N LYS A 161 -8.69 31.78 19.15
CA LYS A 161 -9.74 31.85 20.17
C LYS A 161 -11.13 32.05 19.55
N GLU A 162 -11.22 32.93 18.56
CA GLU A 162 -12.47 33.33 17.92
C GLU A 162 -12.18 33.85 16.50
N VAL A 163 -13.08 33.56 15.55
CA VAL A 163 -13.09 34.12 14.19
C VAL A 163 -14.47 34.73 13.96
N LYS A 164 -14.52 36.00 13.52
CA LYS A 164 -15.77 36.77 13.53
C LYS A 164 -15.90 37.70 12.33
N ALA A 165 -17.06 37.65 11.68
CA ALA A 165 -17.45 38.67 10.71
C ALA A 165 -17.81 39.97 11.44
N ILE A 166 -17.08 41.04 11.15
CA ILE A 166 -17.34 42.39 11.66
C ILE A 166 -18.32 43.11 10.72
N ASP A 167 -18.11 42.93 9.42
CA ASP A 167 -18.99 43.31 8.32
C ASP A 167 -18.76 42.34 7.14
N GLU A 168 -19.50 42.48 6.04
CA GLU A 168 -19.41 41.61 4.86
C GLU A 168 -17.98 41.49 4.28
N THR A 169 -17.15 42.52 4.49
CA THR A 169 -15.79 42.67 3.95
C THR A 169 -14.70 42.66 5.02
N THR A 170 -15.02 42.40 6.29
CA THR A 170 -14.04 42.42 7.39
C THR A 170 -14.22 41.21 8.29
N VAL A 171 -13.16 40.43 8.47
CA VAL A 171 -13.10 39.32 9.42
C VAL A 171 -11.99 39.55 10.46
N GLU A 172 -12.36 39.51 11.74
CA GLU A 172 -11.46 39.61 12.89
C GLU A 172 -11.11 38.18 13.37
N PHE A 173 -9.81 37.91 13.52
CA PHE A 173 -9.30 36.76 14.27
C PHE A 173 -8.77 37.25 15.61
N THR A 174 -9.23 36.64 16.70
CA THR A 174 -8.65 36.85 18.04
C THR A 174 -7.88 35.60 18.45
N LEU A 175 -6.64 35.78 18.94
CA LEU A 175 -5.76 34.71 19.40
C LEU A 175 -5.69 34.68 20.94
N ASN A 176 -5.40 33.51 21.51
CA ASN A 176 -5.11 33.32 22.94
C ASN A 176 -3.68 33.74 23.31
N GLN A 177 -2.76 33.74 22.34
CA GLN A 177 -1.37 34.17 22.48
C GLN A 177 -0.84 34.68 21.12
N PRO A 178 0.20 35.53 21.08
CA PRO A 178 0.80 35.96 19.82
C PRO A 178 1.43 34.76 19.10
N GLN A 179 1.21 34.66 17.80
CA GLN A 179 1.81 33.64 16.94
C GLN A 179 2.41 34.31 15.71
N ALA A 180 3.73 34.44 15.69
CA ALA A 180 4.46 35.07 14.60
C ALA A 180 4.27 34.41 13.22
N PRO A 181 4.22 33.07 13.07
CA PRO A 181 3.90 32.43 11.78
C PRO A 181 2.40 32.44 11.43
N PHE A 182 1.54 33.21 12.13
CA PHE A 182 0.09 33.16 11.89
C PHE A 182 -0.28 33.52 10.44
N LEU A 183 0.34 34.55 9.86
CA LEU A 183 0.08 34.97 8.47
C LEU A 183 0.51 33.88 7.47
N GLN A 184 1.67 33.27 7.70
CA GLN A 184 2.20 32.14 6.93
C GLN A 184 1.23 30.97 6.98
N ASN A 185 0.77 30.59 8.18
CA ASN A 185 -0.19 29.51 8.36
C ASN A 185 -1.49 29.81 7.59
N ILE A 186 -2.03 31.02 7.71
CA ILE A 186 -3.25 31.47 6.98
C ILE A 186 -3.06 31.47 5.45
N ALA A 187 -1.84 31.58 4.93
CA ALA A 187 -1.54 31.48 3.49
C ALA A 187 -1.46 30.03 2.96
N MET A 188 -1.46 29.00 3.83
CA MET A 188 -1.35 27.61 3.38
C MET A 188 -2.62 27.12 2.66
N THR A 189 -2.45 26.27 1.65
CA THR A 189 -3.56 25.69 0.85
C THR A 189 -4.62 24.92 1.66
N PRO A 190 -4.30 24.19 2.77
CA PRO A 190 -5.32 23.58 3.63
C PRO A 190 -6.37 24.55 4.18
N PHE A 191 -6.06 25.86 4.24
CA PHE A 191 -6.97 26.90 4.70
C PHE A 191 -7.58 27.73 3.55
N GLY A 192 -7.60 27.16 2.34
CA GLY A 192 -8.34 27.72 1.20
C GLY A 192 -9.83 27.78 1.50
N ILE A 193 -10.48 28.90 1.17
CA ILE A 193 -11.88 29.12 1.55
C ILE A 193 -12.82 28.40 0.58
N ALA A 194 -13.61 27.47 1.10
CA ALA A 194 -14.62 26.73 0.35
C ALA A 194 -16.00 27.40 0.39
N SER A 195 -16.82 27.17 -0.65
CA SER A 195 -18.22 27.63 -0.67
C SER A 195 -19.04 26.94 0.44
N PRO A 196 -19.64 27.69 1.39
CA PRO A 196 -20.53 27.11 2.40
C PRO A 196 -21.74 26.42 1.78
N THR A 197 -22.32 27.01 0.73
CA THR A 197 -23.44 26.45 -0.02
C THR A 197 -23.06 25.13 -0.66
N ALA A 198 -21.90 25.04 -1.31
CA ALA A 198 -21.45 23.79 -1.92
C ALA A 198 -21.18 22.70 -0.88
N ILE A 199 -20.62 23.04 0.30
CA ILE A 199 -20.44 22.08 1.41
C ILE A 199 -21.79 21.58 1.92
N GLN A 200 -22.77 22.47 2.11
CA GLN A 200 -24.13 22.13 2.57
C GLN A 200 -24.90 21.25 1.56
N GLU A 201 -24.80 21.56 0.27
CA GLU A 201 -25.51 20.85 -0.80
C GLU A 201 -24.85 19.52 -1.19
N LYS A 202 -23.52 19.50 -1.39
CA LYS A 202 -22.79 18.32 -1.85
C LYS A 202 -22.43 17.35 -0.73
N LYS A 203 -22.29 17.84 0.52
CA LYS A 203 -21.91 17.04 1.70
C LYS A 203 -20.63 16.23 1.43
N GLU A 204 -20.63 14.92 1.70
CA GLU A 204 -19.56 13.98 1.38
C GLU A 204 -19.00 14.13 -0.05
N ASN A 205 -19.82 14.47 -1.05
CA ASN A 205 -19.36 14.63 -2.44
C ASN A 205 -18.44 15.83 -2.63
N PHE A 206 -18.43 16.82 -1.72
CA PHE A 206 -17.50 17.95 -1.75
C PHE A 206 -16.03 17.48 -1.79
N LYS A 207 -15.73 16.35 -1.13
CA LYS A 207 -14.43 15.67 -1.14
C LYS A 207 -13.95 15.24 -2.54
N SER A 208 -14.84 15.15 -3.52
CA SER A 208 -14.50 14.77 -4.91
C SER A 208 -14.95 15.80 -5.95
N GLU A 209 -15.83 16.74 -5.58
CA GLU A 209 -16.37 17.80 -6.43
C GLU A 209 -16.21 19.18 -5.76
N PRO A 210 -14.97 19.65 -5.57
CA PRO A 210 -14.64 20.84 -4.80
C PRO A 210 -15.19 22.12 -5.47
N VAL A 211 -15.51 23.11 -4.64
CA VAL A 211 -15.98 24.44 -5.08
C VAL A 211 -15.28 25.50 -4.23
N GLY A 212 -14.41 26.28 -4.87
CA GLY A 212 -13.68 27.39 -4.28
C GLY A 212 -13.80 28.66 -5.13
N THR A 213 -12.88 29.59 -4.94
CA THR A 213 -12.78 30.86 -5.69
C THR A 213 -11.73 30.84 -6.80
N GLY A 214 -10.90 29.77 -6.85
CA GLY A 214 -9.62 29.71 -7.55
C GLY A 214 -9.67 29.82 -9.08
N PRO A 215 -8.49 29.84 -9.73
CA PRO A 215 -8.35 30.10 -11.17
C PRO A 215 -8.99 29.03 -12.07
N PHE A 216 -9.15 27.79 -11.58
CA PHE A 216 -9.78 26.72 -12.34
C PHE A 216 -10.94 26.08 -11.58
N VAL A 217 -12.03 25.84 -12.30
CA VAL A 217 -13.20 25.09 -11.86
C VAL A 217 -12.94 23.60 -12.06
N PHE A 218 -13.28 22.80 -11.05
CA PHE A 218 -13.27 21.34 -11.18
C PHE A 218 -14.26 20.87 -12.25
N LYS A 219 -13.81 20.01 -13.18
CA LYS A 219 -14.67 19.47 -14.25
C LYS A 219 -14.90 17.97 -14.15
N GLU A 220 -13.84 17.19 -13.96
CA GLU A 220 -13.94 15.72 -13.94
C GLU A 220 -12.77 15.11 -13.18
N TRP A 221 -13.03 14.00 -12.48
CA TRP A 221 -12.00 13.16 -11.90
C TRP A 221 -12.12 11.70 -12.35
N LYS A 222 -11.20 11.27 -13.22
CA LYS A 222 -10.96 9.87 -13.52
C LYS A 222 -9.94 9.33 -12.51
N ARG A 223 -10.44 8.75 -11.41
CA ARG A 223 -9.62 8.18 -10.34
C ARG A 223 -8.51 7.28 -10.91
N ASN A 224 -7.27 7.51 -10.49
CA ASN A 224 -6.01 6.92 -10.96
C ASN A 224 -5.59 7.16 -12.43
N ASP A 225 -6.29 8.02 -13.17
CA ASP A 225 -5.89 8.44 -14.51
C ASP A 225 -5.66 9.95 -14.56
N SER A 226 -6.71 10.75 -14.38
CA SER A 226 -6.64 12.20 -14.61
C SER A 226 -7.67 13.03 -13.83
N ILE A 227 -7.28 14.25 -13.45
CA ILE A 227 -8.18 15.32 -13.02
C ILE A 227 -8.19 16.38 -14.12
N THR A 228 -9.38 16.76 -14.58
CA THR A 228 -9.56 17.87 -15.54
C THR A 228 -10.12 19.08 -14.81
N LEU A 229 -9.43 20.21 -14.97
CA LEU A 229 -9.83 21.52 -14.48
C LEU A 229 -10.03 22.45 -15.69
N GLU A 230 -11.10 23.25 -15.67
CA GLU A 230 -11.43 24.21 -16.73
C GLU A 230 -11.33 25.64 -16.19
N LYS A 231 -10.93 26.59 -17.04
CA LYS A 231 -10.75 28.00 -16.64
C LYS A 231 -12.01 28.57 -15.96
N ASN A 232 -11.83 29.17 -14.79
CA ASN A 232 -12.87 29.97 -14.14
C ASN A 232 -13.08 31.28 -14.95
N PRO A 233 -14.24 31.49 -15.59
CA PRO A 233 -14.50 32.71 -16.37
C PRO A 233 -14.71 33.94 -15.49
N ASN A 234 -14.98 33.74 -14.20
CA ASN A 234 -15.24 34.77 -13.20
C ASN A 234 -14.07 34.90 -12.20
N TYR A 235 -12.85 34.46 -12.56
CA TYR A 235 -11.71 34.56 -11.64
C TYR A 235 -11.36 36.02 -11.35
N TRP A 236 -11.12 36.32 -10.09
CA TRP A 236 -10.99 37.68 -9.59
C TRP A 236 -9.65 38.35 -9.93
N LYS A 237 -8.60 37.58 -10.23
CA LYS A 237 -7.33 38.11 -10.80
C LYS A 237 -7.52 38.30 -12.31
N GLU A 238 -7.77 39.53 -12.75
CA GLU A 238 -8.06 39.86 -14.16
C GLU A 238 -6.98 39.31 -15.12
N GLY A 239 -7.43 38.73 -16.24
CA GLY A 239 -6.53 38.19 -17.26
C GLY A 239 -5.86 36.86 -16.88
N LEU A 240 -6.22 36.23 -15.76
CA LEU A 240 -5.81 34.89 -15.36
C LEU A 240 -7.02 33.93 -15.23
N PRO A 241 -6.80 32.61 -15.28
CA PRO A 241 -5.60 31.95 -15.80
C PRO A 241 -5.43 32.18 -17.32
N LYS A 242 -4.20 32.01 -17.83
CA LYS A 242 -3.93 32.09 -19.28
C LYS A 242 -4.45 30.85 -20.03
N LEU A 243 -4.25 29.68 -19.45
CA LEU A 243 -4.73 28.40 -19.98
C LEU A 243 -6.25 28.29 -19.86
N ASN A 244 -6.88 27.65 -20.86
CA ASN A 244 -8.31 27.33 -20.82
C ASN A 244 -8.58 26.00 -20.08
N LYS A 245 -7.59 25.11 -19.99
CA LYS A 245 -7.71 23.79 -19.38
C LYS A 245 -6.38 23.29 -18.79
N VAL A 246 -6.48 22.60 -17.65
CA VAL A 246 -5.38 21.82 -17.06
C VAL A 246 -5.84 20.38 -16.85
N ILE A 247 -5.00 19.42 -17.26
CA ILE A 247 -5.24 17.99 -17.06
C ILE A 247 -4.09 17.42 -16.24
N VAL A 248 -4.34 17.02 -15.00
CA VAL A 248 -3.32 16.44 -14.12
C VAL A 248 -3.42 14.92 -14.19
N ARG A 249 -2.46 14.27 -14.86
CA ARG A 249 -2.40 12.82 -15.10
C ARG A 249 -1.53 12.10 -14.07
N SER A 250 -2.03 10.99 -13.55
CA SER A 250 -1.35 10.17 -12.53
C SER A 250 -0.53 9.06 -13.19
N ILE A 251 0.80 9.16 -13.14
CA ILE A 251 1.74 8.21 -13.76
C ILE A 251 2.71 7.70 -12.67
N PRO A 252 2.51 6.50 -12.10
CA PRO A 252 3.29 6.08 -10.93
C PRO A 252 4.80 5.89 -11.11
N ASP A 253 5.26 5.61 -12.33
CA ASP A 253 6.67 5.34 -12.65
C ASP A 253 7.33 6.57 -13.29
N ASN A 254 8.44 7.06 -12.70
CA ASN A 254 9.14 8.27 -13.17
C ASN A 254 9.70 8.11 -14.58
N THR A 255 10.20 6.91 -14.92
CA THR A 255 10.69 6.62 -16.28
C THR A 255 9.55 6.69 -17.29
N ALA A 256 8.38 6.11 -16.98
CA ALA A 256 7.19 6.17 -17.83
C ALA A 256 6.69 7.62 -17.96
N ARG A 257 6.75 8.42 -16.89
CA ARG A 257 6.44 9.86 -16.90
C ARG A 257 7.36 10.62 -17.85
N PHE A 258 8.68 10.37 -17.80
CA PHE A 258 9.65 11.03 -18.67
C PHE A 258 9.54 10.59 -20.14
N ASN A 259 9.16 9.33 -20.39
CA ASN A 259 8.81 8.88 -21.75
C ASN A 259 7.53 9.56 -22.26
N ALA A 260 6.50 9.72 -21.41
CA ALA A 260 5.28 10.44 -21.80
C ALA A 260 5.56 11.91 -22.15
N LEU A 261 6.48 12.57 -21.44
CA LEU A 261 6.93 13.94 -21.74
C LEU A 261 7.65 13.99 -23.11
N GLN A 262 8.61 13.09 -23.34
CA GLN A 262 9.34 13.00 -24.62
C GLN A 262 8.43 12.67 -25.81
N ASN A 263 7.38 11.87 -25.61
CA ASN A 263 6.35 11.59 -26.61
C ASN A 263 5.36 12.75 -26.82
N GLY A 264 5.40 13.77 -25.96
CA GLY A 264 4.46 14.90 -25.95
C GLY A 264 3.08 14.60 -25.38
N GLU A 265 2.88 13.43 -24.74
CA GLU A 265 1.62 13.00 -24.08
C GLU A 265 1.33 13.76 -22.77
N ILE A 266 2.36 14.38 -22.20
CA ILE A 266 2.29 15.39 -21.13
C ILE A 266 3.21 16.56 -21.49
N ASP A 267 2.98 17.72 -20.88
CA ASP A 267 3.72 18.97 -21.11
C ASP A 267 4.73 19.30 -20.00
N ILE A 268 4.46 18.82 -18.78
CA ILE A 268 5.33 18.99 -17.60
C ILE A 268 5.23 17.78 -16.68
N MET A 269 6.31 17.51 -15.95
CA MET A 269 6.48 16.36 -15.10
C MET A 269 7.27 16.70 -13.82
N GLU A 270 6.90 16.07 -12.71
CA GLU A 270 7.67 16.07 -11.45
C GLU A 270 8.52 14.79 -11.27
N ASP A 271 9.42 14.83 -10.28
CA ASP A 271 10.26 13.70 -9.86
C ASP A 271 11.09 13.09 -11.01
N LEU A 272 11.87 13.92 -11.71
CA LEU A 272 12.88 13.43 -12.66
C LEU A 272 13.96 12.65 -11.92
N ASN A 273 14.31 11.46 -12.42
CA ASN A 273 15.43 10.71 -11.87
C ASN A 273 16.76 11.41 -12.20
N PRO A 274 17.76 11.46 -11.31
CA PRO A 274 19.06 12.07 -11.59
C PRO A 274 19.72 11.56 -12.88
N ASP A 275 19.60 10.26 -13.17
CA ASP A 275 20.15 9.62 -14.38
C ASP A 275 19.54 10.18 -15.69
N ASP A 276 18.28 10.62 -15.67
CA ASP A 276 17.55 11.12 -16.83
C ASP A 276 17.89 12.59 -17.17
N LEU A 277 18.57 13.31 -16.27
CA LEU A 277 18.93 14.73 -16.44
C LEU A 277 19.75 14.98 -17.71
N SER A 278 20.74 14.13 -17.98
CA SER A 278 21.58 14.24 -19.18
C SER A 278 20.81 14.06 -20.50
N ILE A 279 19.72 13.28 -20.46
CA ILE A 279 18.82 13.05 -21.60
C ILE A 279 17.90 14.27 -21.80
N LEU A 280 17.43 14.85 -20.69
CA LEU A 280 16.64 16.09 -20.71
C LEU A 280 17.44 17.26 -21.30
N GLU A 281 18.65 17.51 -20.80
CA GLU A 281 19.52 18.60 -21.28
C GLU A 281 20.01 18.39 -22.73
N GLY A 282 20.01 17.15 -23.21
CA GLY A 282 20.31 16.81 -24.60
C GLY A 282 19.15 17.00 -25.60
N ASN A 283 17.94 17.35 -25.14
CA ASN A 283 16.73 17.44 -25.98
C ASN A 283 16.21 18.89 -26.09
N SER A 284 16.33 19.49 -27.28
CA SER A 284 15.91 20.88 -27.54
C SER A 284 14.41 21.14 -27.45
N GLU A 285 13.57 20.11 -27.54
CA GLU A 285 12.11 20.23 -27.39
C GLU A 285 11.67 20.27 -25.93
N LEU A 286 12.59 20.00 -25.00
CA LEU A 286 12.35 19.99 -23.56
C LEU A 286 13.17 21.07 -22.84
N GLN A 287 12.81 21.34 -21.60
CA GLN A 287 13.53 22.23 -20.70
C GLN A 287 13.55 21.67 -19.28
N LYS A 288 14.65 21.96 -18.59
CA LYS A 288 14.80 21.74 -17.15
C LYS A 288 14.17 22.90 -16.39
N ILE A 289 13.35 22.58 -15.40
CA ILE A 289 12.70 23.55 -14.51
C ILE A 289 13.14 23.20 -13.09
N GLU A 290 13.94 24.08 -12.48
CA GLU A 290 14.49 23.87 -11.15
C GLU A 290 13.49 24.39 -10.10
N ARG A 291 13.05 23.52 -9.17
CA ARG A 291 12.32 23.94 -7.98
C ARG A 291 13.31 24.51 -6.95
N PRO A 292 13.06 25.69 -6.37
CA PRO A 292 13.94 26.24 -5.33
C PRO A 292 14.18 25.25 -4.20
N PRO A 293 15.42 25.11 -3.70
CA PRO A 293 15.73 24.21 -2.60
C PRO A 293 15.01 24.71 -1.33
N PHE A 294 14.00 23.96 -0.89
CA PHE A 294 13.20 24.25 0.30
C PHE A 294 13.14 23.06 1.26
N ASN A 295 14.27 22.34 1.32
CA ASN A 295 14.43 21.14 2.11
C ASN A 295 15.84 21.08 2.72
N VAL A 296 16.03 20.13 3.61
CA VAL A 296 17.34 19.74 4.13
C VAL A 296 17.35 18.22 4.29
N SER A 297 18.45 17.57 3.94
CA SER A 297 18.79 16.23 4.44
C SER A 297 19.98 16.31 5.37
N TYR A 298 19.95 15.49 6.42
CA TYR A 298 20.92 15.52 7.50
C TYR A 298 21.09 14.12 8.11
N ILE A 299 22.22 13.94 8.78
CA ILE A 299 22.41 12.87 9.76
C ILE A 299 22.21 13.50 11.13
N GLY A 300 21.30 13.00 11.95
CA GLY A 300 21.20 13.43 13.34
C GLY A 300 22.04 12.56 14.28
N PHE A 301 22.68 13.19 15.26
CA PHE A 301 23.28 12.50 16.40
C PHE A 301 22.23 12.30 17.49
N ASN A 302 22.22 11.13 18.13
CA ASN A 302 21.34 10.84 19.26
C ASN A 302 22.03 11.22 20.59
N PHE A 303 21.62 12.32 21.22
CA PHE A 303 22.25 12.86 22.44
C PHE A 303 22.10 11.95 23.68
N LYS A 304 21.21 10.94 23.62
CA LYS A 304 21.09 9.92 24.67
C LYS A 304 22.22 8.88 24.61
N LYS A 305 23.01 8.86 23.54
CA LYS A 305 24.05 7.87 23.27
C LYS A 305 25.43 8.46 23.48
N LYS A 306 26.26 7.80 24.29
CA LYS A 306 27.70 8.08 24.32
C LYS A 306 28.34 7.46 23.07
N PRO A 307 29.33 8.10 22.44
CA PRO A 307 30.01 9.33 22.85
C PRO A 307 29.44 10.62 22.21
N PHE A 308 28.21 10.58 21.69
CA PHE A 308 27.54 11.71 21.02
C PHE A 308 27.03 12.79 21.99
N ASP A 309 27.18 12.59 23.30
CA ASP A 309 27.12 13.67 24.29
C ASP A 309 28.30 14.65 24.16
N ASN A 310 29.46 14.18 23.68
CA ASN A 310 30.66 15.01 23.48
C ASN A 310 30.64 15.76 22.14
N VAL A 311 30.60 17.10 22.21
CA VAL A 311 30.60 17.99 21.03
C VAL A 311 31.80 17.78 20.11
N LYS A 312 33.00 17.48 20.64
CA LYS A 312 34.20 17.25 19.82
C LYS A 312 34.06 16.02 18.91
N VAL A 313 33.32 15.00 19.34
CA VAL A 313 33.04 13.82 18.51
C VAL A 313 32.07 14.18 17.39
N ARG A 314 30.99 14.92 17.69
CA ARG A 314 30.03 15.40 16.67
C ARG A 314 30.70 16.31 15.62
N GLN A 315 31.62 17.17 16.06
CA GLN A 315 32.43 18.03 15.19
C GLN A 315 33.46 17.24 14.36
N ALA A 316 34.11 16.22 14.94
CA ALA A 316 35.01 15.33 14.21
C ALA A 316 34.30 14.57 13.08
N LEU A 317 33.12 14.03 13.38
CA LEU A 317 32.31 13.30 12.39
C LEU A 317 31.79 14.24 11.28
N ASN A 318 31.42 15.48 11.61
CA ASN A 318 31.12 16.51 10.61
C ASN A 318 32.30 16.76 9.65
N HIS A 319 33.52 16.91 10.18
CA HIS A 319 34.75 17.08 9.38
C HIS A 319 35.11 15.85 8.53
N ALA A 320 34.52 14.69 8.79
CA ALA A 320 34.83 13.43 8.12
C ALA A 320 33.93 13.10 6.92
N VAL A 321 32.86 13.86 6.64
CA VAL A 321 31.94 13.58 5.52
C VAL A 321 32.28 14.42 4.28
N ASN A 322 32.57 13.77 3.15
CA ASN A 322 32.76 14.45 1.87
C ASN A 322 31.42 14.79 1.21
N LYS A 323 30.80 15.90 1.66
CA LYS A 323 29.50 16.38 1.13
C LYS A 323 29.52 16.56 -0.40
N GLN A 324 30.59 17.12 -0.96
CA GLN A 324 30.68 17.32 -2.42
C GLN A 324 30.75 15.99 -3.19
N GLY A 325 31.55 15.04 -2.71
CA GLY A 325 31.61 13.70 -3.33
C GLY A 325 30.27 12.97 -3.30
N ILE A 326 29.46 13.17 -2.27
CA ILE A 326 28.08 12.65 -2.18
C ILE A 326 27.17 13.34 -3.22
N ILE A 327 27.25 14.67 -3.37
CA ILE A 327 26.48 15.44 -4.38
C ILE A 327 26.81 14.97 -5.81
N ASP A 328 28.09 14.85 -6.12
CA ASP A 328 28.58 14.47 -7.45
C ASP A 328 28.16 13.03 -7.81
N ALA A 329 28.18 12.12 -6.83
CA ALA A 329 27.89 10.70 -7.05
C ALA A 329 26.39 10.33 -7.06
N PHE A 330 25.55 11.03 -6.28
CA PHE A 330 24.16 10.60 -6.04
C PHE A 330 23.09 11.64 -6.43
N PHE A 331 23.46 12.89 -6.65
CA PHE A 331 22.53 13.98 -6.94
C PHE A 331 22.76 14.62 -8.32
N ALA A 332 23.73 14.15 -9.11
CA ALA A 332 24.08 14.70 -10.43
C ALA A 332 24.30 16.24 -10.42
N GLY A 333 24.87 16.76 -9.33
CA GLY A 333 25.07 18.20 -9.11
C GLY A 333 23.81 19.00 -8.74
N GLN A 334 22.66 18.35 -8.53
CA GLN A 334 21.36 18.97 -8.25
C GLN A 334 21.09 19.14 -6.75
N ALA A 335 22.15 19.43 -6.01
CA ALA A 335 22.13 19.67 -4.58
C ALA A 335 23.33 20.54 -4.21
N GLN A 336 23.19 21.32 -3.14
CA GLN A 336 24.26 22.11 -2.54
C GLN A 336 24.58 21.60 -1.14
N PRO A 337 25.84 21.67 -0.66
CA PRO A 337 26.17 21.29 0.71
C PRO A 337 25.34 22.09 1.72
N ALA A 338 24.74 21.41 2.70
CA ALA A 338 24.03 22.09 3.76
C ALA A 338 25.01 22.58 4.83
N VAL A 339 25.00 23.88 5.09
CA VAL A 339 25.80 24.53 6.16
C VAL A 339 24.99 24.63 7.46
N ASN A 340 23.72 25.01 7.32
CA ASN A 340 22.76 25.27 8.39
C ASN A 340 21.58 24.27 8.31
N PRO A 341 20.81 24.07 9.39
CA PRO A 341 19.65 23.16 9.44
C PRO A 341 18.42 23.61 8.63
N MET A 342 18.49 24.75 7.96
CA MET A 342 17.44 25.35 7.12
C MET A 342 18.07 25.81 5.80
N PRO A 343 17.35 25.80 4.66
CA PRO A 343 17.90 26.21 3.36
C PRO A 343 18.18 27.73 3.29
N PRO A 344 19.17 28.17 2.49
CA PRO A 344 19.51 29.60 2.31
C PRO A 344 18.45 30.41 1.56
N THR A 345 17.41 29.76 1.05
CA THR A 345 16.23 30.40 0.45
C THR A 345 15.28 30.99 1.51
N LEU A 346 15.42 30.61 2.78
CA LEU A 346 14.65 31.18 3.88
C LEU A 346 15.27 32.46 4.42
N TRP A 347 14.40 33.43 4.71
CA TRP A 347 14.76 34.61 5.49
C TRP A 347 15.23 34.19 6.89
N GLY A 348 16.12 34.98 7.50
CA GLY A 348 16.74 34.62 8.78
C GLY A 348 17.86 33.58 8.70
N TYR A 349 18.18 33.03 7.52
CA TYR A 349 19.42 32.25 7.32
C TYR A 349 20.66 33.07 7.72
N ASN A 350 21.68 32.39 8.26
CA ASN A 350 22.92 33.03 8.69
C ASN A 350 24.11 32.67 7.78
N ASP A 351 24.38 33.53 6.79
CA ASP A 351 25.50 33.40 5.85
C ASP A 351 26.89 33.59 6.47
N SER A 352 26.98 34.09 7.71
CA SER A 352 28.28 34.25 8.41
C SER A 352 28.80 32.97 9.06
N ILE A 353 28.01 31.89 9.02
CA ILE A 353 28.40 30.59 9.58
C ILE A 353 29.21 29.82 8.54
N GLU A 354 30.46 29.49 8.88
CA GLU A 354 31.30 28.60 8.07
C GLU A 354 31.00 27.13 8.35
N ASP A 355 31.14 26.29 7.32
CA ASP A 355 30.89 24.84 7.44
C ASP A 355 32.11 24.05 7.93
N TYR A 356 31.85 22.83 8.41
CA TYR A 356 32.90 21.86 8.71
C TYR A 356 33.55 21.34 7.43
N ALA A 357 34.67 21.97 7.03
CA ALA A 357 35.45 21.53 5.88
C ALA A 357 35.85 20.05 5.94
N TYR A 358 35.88 19.34 4.81
CA TYR A 358 36.33 17.94 4.78
C TYR A 358 37.84 17.85 5.11
N ASP A 359 38.15 17.41 6.33
CA ASP A 359 39.52 17.35 6.87
C ASP A 359 39.65 16.16 7.84
N LEU A 360 40.17 15.05 7.30
CA LEU A 360 40.34 13.81 8.04
C LEU A 360 41.41 13.90 9.14
N GLU A 361 42.38 14.80 9.02
CA GLU A 361 43.43 14.97 10.04
C GLU A 361 42.92 15.80 11.21
N LYS A 362 42.14 16.86 10.94
CA LYS A 362 41.41 17.61 11.97
C LYS A 362 40.35 16.74 12.65
N ALA A 363 39.65 15.89 11.92
CA ALA A 363 38.71 14.92 12.49
C ALA A 363 39.41 13.95 13.49
N LYS A 364 40.55 13.35 13.10
CA LYS A 364 41.35 12.51 14.02
C LYS A 364 41.87 13.30 15.23
N ALA A 365 42.33 14.53 15.04
CA ALA A 365 42.78 15.38 16.14
C ALA A 365 41.67 15.68 17.15
N LEU A 366 40.45 15.99 16.67
CA LEU A 366 39.27 16.20 17.52
C LEU A 366 38.84 14.93 18.24
N LEU A 367 38.92 13.75 17.61
CA LEU A 367 38.69 12.46 18.29
C LEU A 367 39.76 12.21 19.37
N ALA A 368 41.05 12.43 19.08
CA ALA A 368 42.12 12.33 20.07
C ALA A 368 41.89 13.26 21.27
N GLU A 369 41.50 14.52 21.03
CA GLU A 369 41.13 15.48 22.08
C GLU A 369 39.86 15.09 22.86
N ALA A 370 38.98 14.30 22.26
CA ALA A 370 37.79 13.73 22.91
C ALA A 370 38.10 12.46 23.72
N GLY A 371 39.33 11.94 23.67
CA GLY A 371 39.75 10.71 24.34
C GLY A 371 39.83 9.46 23.44
N TYR A 372 39.73 9.63 22.12
CA TYR A 372 39.61 8.57 21.10
C TYR A 372 40.73 8.65 20.04
N PRO A 373 42.01 8.51 20.40
CA PRO A 373 43.13 8.72 19.47
C PRO A 373 43.21 7.70 18.33
N ASP A 374 42.69 6.49 18.53
CA ASP A 374 42.67 5.41 17.53
C ASP A 374 41.30 5.26 16.84
N GLY A 375 40.40 6.25 17.00
CA GLY A 375 39.01 6.18 16.58
C GLY A 375 38.04 5.76 17.69
N LEU A 376 36.75 5.59 17.34
CA LEU A 376 35.74 5.18 18.31
C LEU A 376 35.84 3.65 18.58
N PRO A 377 35.85 3.21 19.85
CA PRO A 377 36.14 1.82 20.20
C PRO A 377 34.99 0.86 19.88
N ASP A 378 33.76 1.37 19.85
CA ASP A 378 32.54 0.62 19.60
C ASP A 378 31.95 1.02 18.23
N PRO A 379 31.38 0.08 17.44
CA PRO A 379 30.71 0.40 16.20
C PRO A 379 29.50 1.32 16.39
N VAL A 380 29.38 2.33 15.54
CA VAL A 380 28.25 3.27 15.51
C VAL A 380 27.10 2.70 14.70
N THR A 381 25.91 2.62 15.28
CA THR A 381 24.70 2.16 14.59
C THR A 381 24.09 3.31 13.78
N PHE A 382 24.19 3.23 12.45
CA PHE A 382 23.66 4.23 11.53
C PHE A 382 22.35 3.77 10.90
N TYR A 383 21.25 4.41 11.29
CA TYR A 383 19.95 4.22 10.66
C TYR A 383 19.91 4.97 9.31
N ALA A 384 19.76 4.23 8.22
CA ALA A 384 19.65 4.74 6.86
C ALA A 384 18.24 4.54 6.30
N MET A 385 17.69 5.56 5.62
CA MET A 385 16.30 5.52 5.15
C MET A 385 16.11 4.45 4.04
N PRO A 386 15.06 3.61 4.12
CA PRO A 386 14.79 2.54 3.15
C PRO A 386 14.09 3.01 1.86
N VAL A 387 13.62 4.26 1.82
CA VAL A 387 12.76 4.83 0.76
C VAL A 387 13.33 6.14 0.24
N SER A 388 13.08 6.41 -1.04
CA SER A 388 13.45 7.67 -1.72
C SER A 388 12.55 8.82 -1.26
N ARG A 389 13.13 10.02 -1.12
CA ARG A 389 12.46 11.26 -0.68
C ARG A 389 13.02 12.46 -1.46
N PRO A 390 12.30 13.60 -1.56
CA PRO A 390 12.78 14.77 -2.32
C PRO A 390 14.15 15.31 -1.88
N TYR A 391 14.49 15.16 -0.60
CA TYR A 391 15.77 15.56 0.00
C TYR A 391 16.85 14.46 -0.06
N MET A 392 16.51 13.22 -0.42
CA MET A 392 17.44 12.08 -0.44
C MET A 392 16.97 10.98 -1.41
N PRO A 393 17.59 10.85 -2.60
CA PRO A 393 17.15 9.91 -3.62
C PRO A 393 17.46 8.44 -3.25
N ASP A 394 18.61 8.17 -2.62
CA ASP A 394 19.05 6.83 -2.21
C ASP A 394 19.78 6.84 -0.86
N GLY A 395 19.02 6.79 0.22
CA GLY A 395 19.57 6.88 1.58
C GLY A 395 20.51 5.73 1.97
N LYS A 396 20.38 4.56 1.33
CA LYS A 396 21.26 3.41 1.61
C LYS A 396 22.64 3.59 1.02
N LYS A 397 22.73 3.91 -0.28
CA LYS A 397 24.05 4.11 -0.92
C LYS A 397 24.78 5.34 -0.37
N VAL A 398 24.05 6.40 -0.02
CA VAL A 398 24.65 7.56 0.64
C VAL A 398 25.19 7.17 2.02
N ALA A 399 24.49 6.35 2.79
CA ALA A 399 25.00 5.83 4.07
C ALA A 399 26.24 4.94 3.91
N GLU A 400 26.31 4.10 2.86
CA GLU A 400 27.50 3.30 2.53
C GLU A 400 28.72 4.19 2.20
N ALA A 401 28.52 5.30 1.48
CA ALA A 401 29.58 6.28 1.21
C ALA A 401 30.08 6.97 2.51
N ILE A 402 29.16 7.35 3.41
CA ILE A 402 29.48 7.94 4.72
C ILE A 402 30.22 6.93 5.62
N GLN A 403 29.82 5.66 5.62
CA GLN A 403 30.52 4.58 6.34
C GLN A 403 31.97 4.47 5.88
N ALA A 404 32.23 4.50 4.57
CA ALA A 404 33.59 4.48 4.02
C ALA A 404 34.40 5.75 4.34
N ASP A 405 33.75 6.88 4.58
CA ASP A 405 34.39 8.12 5.05
C ASP A 405 34.76 8.04 6.55
N PHE A 406 33.86 7.53 7.40
CA PHE A 406 34.08 7.34 8.83
C PHE A 406 35.15 6.27 9.14
N GLU A 407 35.29 5.23 8.31
CA GLU A 407 36.34 4.23 8.45
C GLU A 407 37.75 4.84 8.38
N LYS A 408 37.95 5.92 7.59
CA LYS A 408 39.24 6.62 7.42
C LYS A 408 39.74 7.33 8.69
N ILE A 409 38.86 7.55 9.66
CA ILE A 409 39.15 8.16 10.96
C ILE A 409 39.00 7.16 12.13
N GLY A 410 38.96 5.86 11.82
CA GLY A 410 38.85 4.80 12.83
C GLY A 410 37.45 4.63 13.42
N VAL A 411 36.40 5.11 12.75
CA VAL A 411 35.01 4.96 13.20
C VAL A 411 34.32 3.87 12.39
N THR A 412 34.09 2.73 13.02
CA THR A 412 33.34 1.62 12.40
C THR A 412 31.85 1.94 12.44
N VAL A 413 31.14 1.74 11.33
CA VAL A 413 29.67 1.95 11.24
C VAL A 413 28.97 0.64 10.91
N ASN A 414 27.85 0.36 11.58
CA ASN A 414 26.89 -0.67 11.21
C ASN A 414 25.63 0.01 10.62
N ILE A 415 25.36 -0.19 9.32
CA ILE A 415 24.20 0.41 8.66
C ILE A 415 22.97 -0.48 8.88
N GLU A 416 21.94 0.07 9.50
CA GLU A 416 20.62 -0.54 9.63
C GLU A 416 19.59 0.24 8.81
N SER A 417 18.65 -0.47 8.19
CA SER A 417 17.61 0.14 7.37
C SER A 417 16.33 -0.68 7.45
N PRO A 418 15.61 -0.58 8.59
CA PRO A 418 14.30 -1.20 8.76
C PRO A 418 13.26 -0.63 7.79
N GLU A 419 12.07 -1.23 7.74
CA GLU A 419 10.91 -0.71 7.01
C GLU A 419 10.54 0.71 7.50
N TRP A 420 10.00 1.57 6.63
CA TRP A 420 9.87 3.01 6.87
C TRP A 420 9.01 3.40 8.08
N ALA A 421 7.92 2.70 8.37
CA ALA A 421 7.14 2.97 9.58
C ALA A 421 7.94 2.58 10.83
N THR A 422 8.59 1.42 10.79
CA THR A 422 9.48 0.96 11.88
C THR A 422 10.66 1.92 12.09
N TYR A 423 11.23 2.43 11.00
CA TYR A 423 12.30 3.42 10.97
C TYR A 423 11.90 4.71 11.70
N LEU A 424 10.72 5.24 11.36
CA LEU A 424 10.20 6.46 11.98
C LEU A 424 9.85 6.27 13.45
N ASP A 425 9.35 5.11 13.86
CA ASP A 425 9.08 4.81 15.28
C ASP A 425 10.38 4.63 16.08
N ASP A 426 11.35 3.88 15.55
CA ASP A 426 12.66 3.67 16.19
C ASP A 426 13.41 4.99 16.39
N ALA A 427 13.50 5.82 15.34
CA ALA A 427 14.10 7.15 15.42
C ALA A 427 13.30 8.13 16.31
N LYS A 428 12.01 7.87 16.58
CA LYS A 428 11.21 8.66 17.55
C LYS A 428 11.50 8.24 18.99
N ALA A 429 11.93 6.99 19.21
CA ALA A 429 12.34 6.49 20.50
C ALA A 429 13.80 6.84 20.83
N GLY A 430 14.69 6.83 19.82
CA GLY A 430 16.12 7.10 20.00
C GLY A 430 16.79 6.08 20.91
N GLU A 431 16.46 4.80 20.75
CA GLU A 431 16.94 3.71 21.61
C GLU A 431 17.87 2.73 20.87
N LYS A 432 17.85 2.69 19.54
CA LYS A 432 18.62 1.73 18.71
C LYS A 432 19.67 2.41 17.86
N ASP A 433 19.30 3.52 17.25
CA ASP A 433 20.15 4.41 16.49
C ASP A 433 21.13 5.16 17.40
N ASP A 434 22.39 5.20 16.99
CA ASP A 434 23.40 6.12 17.51
C ASP A 434 23.43 7.39 16.65
N ILE A 435 23.28 7.20 15.34
CA ILE A 435 23.03 8.24 14.35
C ILE A 435 21.94 7.78 13.36
N TYR A 436 21.17 8.72 12.80
CA TYR A 436 20.10 8.43 11.85
C TYR A 436 20.10 9.40 10.68
N MET A 437 19.71 8.97 9.49
CA MET A 437 19.51 9.82 8.32
C MET A 437 18.07 10.30 8.25
N LEU A 438 17.84 11.59 8.04
CA LEU A 438 16.49 12.10 7.76
C LEU A 438 16.56 13.30 6.80
N GLY A 439 15.41 13.91 6.60
CA GLY A 439 15.30 15.21 5.99
C GLY A 439 13.89 15.77 6.18
N TRP A 440 13.79 17.06 5.89
CA TRP A 440 12.57 17.84 6.00
C TRP A 440 12.38 18.67 4.73
N THR A 441 11.14 18.80 4.27
CA THR A 441 10.73 19.82 3.30
C THR A 441 9.78 20.74 4.06
N GLY A 442 9.98 22.05 3.99
CA GLY A 442 9.19 22.96 4.82
C GLY A 442 7.73 23.06 4.38
N ASP A 443 6.83 23.33 5.33
CA ASP A 443 5.38 23.43 5.12
C ASP A 443 4.87 24.84 4.79
N ASN A 444 5.46 25.89 5.40
CA ASN A 444 4.83 27.21 5.52
C ASN A 444 5.76 28.43 5.35
N GLY A 445 6.99 28.28 4.83
CA GLY A 445 7.84 29.45 4.59
C GLY A 445 8.50 30.10 5.80
N ASP A 446 8.35 29.53 7.00
CA ASP A 446 8.88 30.10 8.24
C ASP A 446 10.06 29.28 8.79
N PRO A 447 11.16 29.90 9.25
CA PRO A 447 12.26 29.21 9.92
C PRO A 447 11.82 28.37 11.13
N ASP A 448 10.70 28.70 11.78
CA ASP A 448 10.11 27.91 12.87
C ASP A 448 9.81 26.45 12.49
N ASN A 449 9.32 26.23 11.27
CA ASN A 449 9.01 24.91 10.74
C ASN A 449 10.26 24.04 10.48
N PHE A 450 11.46 24.64 10.52
CA PHE A 450 12.73 23.92 10.54
C PHE A 450 13.36 23.89 11.94
N LEU A 451 13.64 25.07 12.52
CA LEU A 451 14.46 25.20 13.72
C LEU A 451 13.72 24.73 14.97
N TYR A 452 12.53 25.26 15.24
CA TYR A 452 11.76 24.85 16.42
C TYR A 452 11.24 23.42 16.25
N THR A 453 10.62 23.15 15.11
CA THR A 453 9.99 21.85 14.82
C THR A 453 10.99 20.68 14.89
N LEU A 454 12.25 20.86 14.49
CA LEU A 454 13.21 19.75 14.37
C LEU A 454 14.32 19.75 15.43
N LEU A 455 14.55 20.86 16.14
CA LEU A 455 15.69 21.01 17.07
C LEU A 455 15.34 21.62 18.44
N ASP A 456 14.11 22.07 18.68
CA ASP A 456 13.70 22.51 20.02
C ASP A 456 13.43 21.34 20.97
N LYS A 457 13.54 21.59 22.27
CA LYS A 457 13.27 20.61 23.33
C LYS A 457 11.78 20.23 23.43
N ASP A 458 10.87 21.16 23.13
CA ASP A 458 9.42 20.92 23.19
C ASP A 458 8.94 20.03 22.03
N ALA A 459 9.76 19.89 20.98
CA ALA A 459 9.56 18.92 19.90
C ALA A 459 10.00 17.48 20.29
N ILE A 460 10.20 17.17 21.58
CA ILE A 460 10.55 15.86 22.13
C ILE A 460 9.41 15.34 23.04
N PRO A 461 8.89 14.11 22.86
CA PRO A 461 9.16 13.15 21.79
C PRO A 461 8.29 13.44 20.56
N GLY A 462 8.88 14.00 19.52
CA GLY A 462 8.14 14.53 18.38
C GLY A 462 8.97 14.49 17.11
N ASN A 463 9.32 15.66 16.59
CA ASN A 463 10.09 15.83 15.36
C ASN A 463 11.59 16.08 15.62
N ASN A 464 11.97 16.50 16.85
CA ASN A 464 13.37 16.47 17.29
C ASN A 464 13.78 15.03 17.62
N ARG A 465 14.38 14.36 16.63
CA ARG A 465 14.89 12.97 16.71
C ARG A 465 16.31 12.88 17.29
N SER A 466 17.00 14.01 17.45
CA SER A 466 18.33 14.06 18.07
C SER A 466 18.27 13.99 19.60
N PHE A 467 17.11 14.24 20.22
CA PHE A 467 16.96 14.45 21.66
C PHE A 467 17.85 15.60 22.17
N TYR A 468 18.14 16.54 21.28
CA TYR A 468 18.97 17.70 21.57
C TYR A 468 18.15 18.70 22.40
N VAL A 469 18.75 19.19 23.49
CA VAL A 469 18.13 20.13 24.43
C VAL A 469 19.13 21.22 24.74
N ASN A 470 18.77 22.46 24.42
CA ASN A 470 19.52 23.65 24.79
C ASN A 470 18.51 24.74 25.21
N GLU A 471 18.63 25.21 26.46
CA GLU A 471 17.68 26.16 27.07
C GLU A 471 17.80 27.59 26.51
N GLU A 472 19.00 27.98 26.05
CA GLU A 472 19.22 29.27 25.39
C GLU A 472 18.59 29.26 23.99
N LEU A 473 18.80 28.17 23.23
CA LEU A 473 18.13 27.96 21.95
C LEU A 473 16.60 27.99 22.09
N HIS A 474 16.05 27.26 23.07
CA HIS A 474 14.61 27.26 23.32
C HIS A 474 14.06 28.66 23.66
N THR A 475 14.80 29.43 24.45
CA THR A 475 14.44 30.81 24.76
C THR A 475 14.44 31.70 23.50
N LEU A 476 15.43 31.54 22.61
CA LEU A 476 15.49 32.27 21.33
C LEU A 476 14.33 31.88 20.40
N LEU A 477 14.07 30.59 20.19
CA LEU A 477 13.05 30.10 19.27
C LEU A 477 11.63 30.45 19.74
N THR A 478 11.31 30.23 21.02
CA THR A 478 10.00 30.61 21.58
C THR A 478 9.81 32.13 21.70
N SER A 479 10.87 32.92 21.71
CA SER A 479 10.79 34.38 21.55
C SER A 479 10.52 34.77 20.09
N ALA A 480 11.18 34.11 19.13
CA ALA A 480 10.95 34.31 17.70
C ALA A 480 9.55 33.89 17.24
N GLN A 481 8.88 32.97 17.95
CA GLN A 481 7.46 32.63 17.76
C GLN A 481 6.48 33.70 18.26
N LYS A 482 6.92 34.64 19.10
CA LYS A 482 6.07 35.67 19.73
C LYS A 482 6.34 37.09 19.24
N GLU A 483 7.57 37.36 18.78
CA GLU A 483 7.95 38.60 18.13
C GLU A 483 7.29 38.70 16.74
N THR A 484 6.60 39.80 16.46
CA THR A 484 5.87 40.02 15.20
C THR A 484 6.68 40.78 14.16
N ASP A 485 7.79 41.40 14.57
CA ASP A 485 8.75 42.11 13.71
C ASP A 485 9.72 41.13 13.02
N GLN A 486 9.61 41.00 11.70
CA GLN A 486 10.38 40.03 10.92
C GLN A 486 11.90 40.23 10.99
N ASP A 487 12.40 41.46 11.10
CA ASP A 487 13.85 41.72 11.19
C ASP A 487 14.37 41.26 12.55
N LYS A 488 13.63 41.53 13.63
CA LYS A 488 13.97 41.01 14.96
C LYS A 488 13.89 39.47 15.03
N ARG A 489 12.86 38.86 14.42
CA ARG A 489 12.79 37.38 14.28
C ARG A 489 13.99 36.83 13.53
N ALA A 490 14.40 37.47 12.43
CA ALA A 490 15.55 37.05 11.64
C ALA A 490 16.85 37.07 12.47
N ASP A 491 17.06 38.09 13.30
CA ASP A 491 18.23 38.16 14.17
C ASP A 491 18.21 37.12 15.31
N LEU A 492 17.02 36.75 15.84
CA LEU A 492 16.87 35.63 16.77
C LEU A 492 17.20 34.28 16.10
N TYR A 493 16.70 34.04 14.87
CA TYR A 493 17.00 32.82 14.13
C TYR A 493 18.47 32.72 13.70
N LYS A 494 19.15 33.84 13.39
CA LYS A 494 20.61 33.86 13.13
C LYS A 494 21.42 33.46 14.37
N GLN A 495 21.03 33.93 15.56
CA GLN A 495 21.65 33.54 16.83
C GLN A 495 21.40 32.05 17.13
N ALA A 496 20.16 31.57 16.93
CA ALA A 496 19.81 30.16 17.07
C ALA A 496 20.68 29.24 16.19
N GLN A 497 20.94 29.63 14.93
CA GLN A 497 21.82 28.89 14.03
C GLN A 497 23.28 28.84 14.50
N VAL A 498 23.80 29.89 15.16
CA VAL A 498 25.16 29.85 15.74
C VAL A 498 25.25 28.78 16.82
N ILE A 499 24.31 28.77 17.77
CA ILE A 499 24.24 27.76 18.84
C ILE A 499 24.14 26.35 18.24
N ILE A 500 23.23 26.16 17.28
CA ILE A 500 23.07 24.87 16.59
C ILE A 500 24.36 24.46 15.85
N LYS A 501 25.09 25.40 15.25
CA LYS A 501 26.37 25.07 14.60
C LYS A 501 27.39 24.62 15.63
N GLU A 502 27.60 25.39 16.68
CA GLU A 502 28.60 25.10 17.72
C GLU A 502 28.33 23.77 18.44
N ASP A 503 27.08 23.52 18.83
CA ASP A 503 26.65 22.26 19.45
C ASP A 503 26.60 21.09 18.46
N ALA A 504 26.59 21.33 17.14
CA ALA A 504 26.61 20.33 16.08
C ALA A 504 25.68 19.13 16.32
N PRO A 505 24.35 19.31 16.50
CA PRO A 505 23.44 18.20 16.78
C PRO A 505 23.23 17.30 15.56
N TRP A 506 23.51 17.81 14.36
CA TRP A 506 23.45 17.09 13.09
C TRP A 506 24.79 17.18 12.33
N ILE A 507 24.93 16.34 11.31
CA ILE A 507 25.68 16.62 10.08
C ILE A 507 24.66 17.04 9.02
N PRO A 508 24.46 18.33 8.75
CA PRO A 508 23.65 18.76 7.61
C PRO A 508 24.35 18.30 6.32
N LEU A 509 23.68 17.49 5.50
CA LEU A 509 24.28 16.92 4.29
C LEU A 509 24.10 17.87 3.11
N VAL A 510 22.85 18.03 2.68
CA VAL A 510 22.50 18.74 1.44
C VAL A 510 21.16 19.46 1.54
N HIS A 511 21.03 20.54 0.75
CA HIS A 511 19.74 21.03 0.28
C HIS A 511 19.61 20.61 -1.18
N THR A 512 18.58 19.84 -1.54
CA THR A 512 18.38 19.41 -2.94
C THR A 512 17.62 20.45 -3.72
N THR A 513 17.91 20.55 -5.03
CA THR A 513 17.16 21.33 -6.01
C THR A 513 16.30 20.35 -6.81
N PRO A 514 15.00 20.14 -6.48
CA PRO A 514 14.20 19.15 -7.19
C PRO A 514 13.98 19.57 -8.65
N ILE A 515 14.21 18.65 -9.58
CA ILE A 515 14.00 18.93 -11.01
C ILE A 515 12.59 18.54 -11.45
N LEU A 516 11.94 19.48 -12.12
CA LEU A 516 10.83 19.23 -13.02
C LEU A 516 11.34 19.24 -14.46
N ALA A 517 10.73 18.42 -15.32
CA ALA A 517 10.99 18.42 -16.75
C ALA A 517 9.73 18.88 -17.49
N GLY A 518 9.86 19.80 -18.44
CA GLY A 518 8.74 20.27 -19.25
C GLY A 518 9.10 20.45 -20.73
N LYS A 519 8.11 20.70 -21.58
CA LYS A 519 8.33 21.09 -22.98
C LYS A 519 8.91 22.50 -23.06
N ALA A 520 9.81 22.75 -24.00
CA ALA A 520 10.48 24.05 -24.18
C ALA A 520 9.52 25.22 -24.52
N ASN A 521 8.29 24.92 -24.99
CA ASN A 521 7.25 25.91 -25.25
C ASN A 521 6.50 26.38 -23.99
N LEU A 522 6.63 25.68 -22.85
CA LEU A 522 6.06 26.15 -21.57
C LEU A 522 6.79 27.42 -21.13
N LYS A 523 6.04 28.51 -20.91
CA LYS A 523 6.56 29.80 -20.45
C LYS A 523 5.92 30.16 -19.11
N ASP A 524 6.66 30.94 -18.34
CA ASP A 524 6.20 31.55 -17.08
C ASP A 524 5.64 30.53 -16.06
N PHE A 525 6.15 29.29 -16.10
CA PHE A 525 5.86 28.29 -15.07
C PHE A 525 6.90 28.39 -13.95
N VAL A 526 6.48 28.80 -12.76
CA VAL A 526 7.34 28.89 -11.57
C VAL A 526 6.91 27.84 -10.54
N PRO A 527 7.76 26.83 -10.24
CA PRO A 527 7.42 25.79 -9.27
C PRO A 527 7.38 26.33 -7.83
N SER A 528 6.27 26.08 -7.12
CA SER A 528 6.20 26.30 -5.67
C SER A 528 7.22 25.41 -4.92
N PRO A 529 7.85 25.90 -3.84
CA PRO A 529 8.78 25.13 -3.01
C PRO A 529 8.13 24.02 -2.15
N LEU A 530 6.79 24.02 -1.95
CA LEU A 530 6.10 23.17 -0.97
C LEU A 530 5.58 21.85 -1.59
N VAL A 531 5.69 20.70 -0.88
CA VAL A 531 5.25 19.36 -1.37
C VAL A 531 4.76 18.45 -0.24
N ASN A 532 3.61 17.79 -0.43
CA ASN A 532 3.01 16.79 0.47
C ASN A 532 2.67 15.47 -0.29
N SER A 533 2.38 14.32 0.36
CA SER A 533 1.63 13.13 -0.20
C SER A 533 1.70 11.83 0.64
N TYR A 534 0.64 10.98 0.58
CA TYR A 534 0.76 9.49 0.48
C TYR A 534 -0.56 8.67 0.29
N ILE A 535 -1.61 8.91 1.09
CA ILE A 535 -2.65 7.88 1.38
C ILE A 535 -3.56 7.50 0.20
N VAL A 536 -3.75 8.42 -0.75
CA VAL A 536 -4.67 8.31 -1.90
C VAL A 536 -4.63 6.95 -2.58
N LYS A 537 -3.40 6.58 -2.93
CA LYS A 537 -3.10 6.05 -4.26
C LYS A 537 -3.57 4.60 -4.39
N ARG A 538 -3.93 4.00 -3.24
CA ARG A 538 -4.43 2.63 -3.11
C ARG A 538 -5.95 2.51 -3.20
N VAL A 539 -6.72 3.45 -2.63
CA VAL A 539 -8.21 3.42 -2.72
C VAL A 539 -8.67 3.41 -4.17
N LEU A 540 -7.94 4.12 -5.02
CA LEU A 540 -8.30 4.30 -6.43
C LEU A 540 -7.86 3.14 -7.32
N VAL A 541 -6.98 2.26 -6.84
CA VAL A 541 -6.62 1.00 -7.54
C VAL A 541 -7.76 -0.03 -7.37
N LEU A 542 -8.60 0.13 -6.34
CA LEU A 542 -9.72 -0.76 -6.05
C LEU A 542 -10.81 -0.74 -7.13
N LEU A 543 -11.15 0.45 -7.64
CA LEU A 543 -12.23 0.67 -8.62
C LEU A 543 -12.05 -0.15 -9.93
N PRO A 544 -10.90 -0.10 -10.63
CA PRO A 544 -10.69 -0.92 -11.82
C PRO A 544 -10.62 -2.43 -11.52
N VAL A 545 -10.24 -2.83 -10.29
CA VAL A 545 -10.27 -4.25 -9.89
C VAL A 545 -11.70 -4.76 -9.75
N LEU A 546 -12.58 -3.99 -9.09
CA LEU A 546 -14.01 -4.33 -8.96
C LEU A 546 -14.73 -4.33 -10.33
N LEU A 547 -14.44 -3.37 -11.21
CA LEU A 547 -15.00 -3.34 -12.57
C LEU A 547 -14.49 -4.49 -13.46
N GLY A 548 -13.21 -4.86 -13.36
CA GLY A 548 -12.66 -6.01 -14.06
C GLY A 548 -13.34 -7.31 -13.61
N MET A 549 -13.58 -7.43 -12.30
CA MET A 549 -14.27 -8.56 -11.69
C MET A 549 -15.72 -8.71 -12.19
N THR A 550 -16.52 -7.64 -12.27
CA THR A 550 -17.90 -7.71 -12.83
C THR A 550 -17.90 -8.22 -14.27
N LEU A 551 -16.95 -7.77 -15.10
CA LEU A 551 -16.82 -8.20 -16.49
C LEU A 551 -16.52 -9.70 -16.60
N ILE A 552 -15.63 -10.22 -15.75
CA ILE A 552 -15.20 -11.62 -15.80
C ILE A 552 -16.30 -12.54 -15.28
N VAL A 553 -16.98 -12.22 -14.16
CA VAL A 553 -18.10 -13.05 -13.67
C VAL A 553 -19.22 -13.11 -14.71
N PHE A 554 -19.57 -11.97 -15.31
CA PHE A 554 -20.54 -11.89 -16.40
C PHE A 554 -20.12 -12.76 -17.61
N SER A 555 -18.86 -12.65 -18.03
CA SER A 555 -18.33 -13.37 -19.19
C SER A 555 -18.26 -14.88 -18.98
N ILE A 556 -17.88 -15.33 -17.77
CA ILE A 556 -17.84 -16.75 -17.40
C ILE A 556 -19.24 -17.37 -17.55
N ILE A 557 -20.28 -16.67 -17.08
CA ILE A 557 -21.66 -17.18 -17.13
C ILE A 557 -22.20 -17.24 -18.56
N HIS A 558 -21.88 -16.24 -19.39
CA HIS A 558 -22.23 -16.26 -20.82
C HIS A 558 -21.48 -17.34 -21.63
N ALA A 559 -20.38 -17.88 -21.10
CA ALA A 559 -19.66 -18.99 -21.69
C ALA A 559 -20.18 -20.39 -21.27
N ILE A 560 -21.10 -20.48 -20.30
CA ILE A 560 -21.67 -21.78 -19.88
C ILE A 560 -22.72 -22.26 -20.89
N PRO A 561 -22.60 -23.47 -21.47
CA PRO A 561 -23.56 -23.96 -22.47
C PRO A 561 -24.92 -24.33 -21.86
N GLY A 562 -25.95 -23.58 -22.28
CA GLY A 562 -27.37 -23.84 -22.04
C GLY A 562 -28.19 -22.55 -22.08
N ASP A 563 -29.40 -22.58 -22.64
CA ASP A 563 -30.27 -21.39 -22.70
C ASP A 563 -30.93 -21.13 -21.31
N PRO A 564 -30.76 -19.93 -20.71
CA PRO A 564 -31.46 -19.57 -19.48
C PRO A 564 -32.99 -19.62 -19.61
N ALA A 565 -33.56 -19.24 -20.76
CA ALA A 565 -35.01 -19.27 -20.97
C ALA A 565 -35.56 -20.71 -20.99
N GLU A 566 -34.84 -21.65 -21.61
CA GLU A 566 -35.16 -23.08 -21.56
C GLU A 566 -34.99 -23.68 -20.15
N THR A 567 -34.01 -23.18 -19.39
CA THR A 567 -33.81 -23.57 -17.99
C THR A 567 -34.94 -23.07 -17.07
N ILE A 568 -35.46 -21.87 -17.31
CA ILE A 568 -36.54 -21.25 -16.52
C ILE A 568 -37.91 -21.89 -16.81
N LEU A 569 -38.22 -22.21 -18.07
CA LEU A 569 -39.54 -22.74 -18.48
C LEU A 569 -39.58 -24.29 -18.55
N GLY A 570 -38.42 -24.92 -18.61
CA GLY A 570 -38.27 -26.38 -18.71
C GLY A 570 -38.53 -26.95 -20.10
N GLN A 571 -38.09 -28.19 -20.31
CA GLN A 571 -38.11 -28.88 -21.61
C GLN A 571 -39.51 -29.09 -22.25
N LYS A 572 -40.59 -28.84 -21.51
CA LYS A 572 -41.98 -28.95 -22.01
C LYS A 572 -42.58 -27.61 -22.47
N ALA A 573 -41.84 -26.51 -22.35
CA ALA A 573 -42.30 -25.20 -22.78
C ALA A 573 -42.43 -25.11 -24.31
N THR A 574 -43.48 -24.45 -24.79
CA THR A 574 -43.62 -24.15 -26.21
C THR A 574 -42.54 -23.14 -26.64
N GLU A 575 -42.03 -23.28 -27.86
CA GLU A 575 -41.01 -22.37 -28.42
C GLU A 575 -41.44 -20.90 -28.39
N GLN A 576 -42.76 -20.64 -28.54
CA GLN A 576 -43.34 -19.30 -28.41
C GLN A 576 -43.22 -18.72 -26.99
N SER A 577 -43.29 -19.57 -25.95
CA SER A 577 -43.07 -19.16 -24.55
C SER A 577 -41.58 -18.93 -24.27
N LYS A 578 -40.70 -19.78 -24.84
CA LYS A 578 -39.24 -19.59 -24.73
C LYS A 578 -38.81 -18.26 -25.35
N GLN A 579 -39.29 -17.96 -26.56
CA GLN A 579 -38.92 -16.71 -27.24
C GLN A 579 -39.45 -15.48 -26.49
N ALA A 580 -40.71 -15.48 -26.05
CA ALA A 580 -41.26 -14.38 -25.26
C ALA A 580 -40.48 -14.11 -23.96
N LEU A 581 -39.92 -15.15 -23.33
CA LEU A 581 -39.07 -15.00 -22.16
C LEU A 581 -37.65 -14.50 -22.51
N ARG A 582 -37.09 -14.88 -23.65
CA ARG A 582 -35.81 -14.30 -24.14
C ARG A 582 -35.94 -12.81 -24.43
N ASP A 583 -37.05 -12.41 -25.08
CA ASP A 583 -37.39 -11.01 -25.32
C ASP A 583 -37.52 -10.23 -23.98
N GLN A 584 -38.23 -10.81 -23.00
CA GLN A 584 -38.45 -10.20 -21.68
C GLN A 584 -37.15 -10.05 -20.87
N LEU A 585 -36.26 -11.05 -20.91
CA LEU A 585 -34.98 -11.05 -20.21
C LEU A 585 -33.86 -10.33 -21.00
N GLY A 586 -34.13 -9.88 -22.23
CA GLY A 586 -33.15 -9.22 -23.10
C GLY A 586 -32.04 -10.14 -23.63
N LEU A 587 -32.23 -11.46 -23.57
CA LEU A 587 -31.21 -12.47 -23.93
C LEU A 587 -30.85 -12.47 -25.42
N ASP A 588 -31.73 -11.93 -26.28
CA ASP A 588 -31.49 -11.77 -27.72
C ASP A 588 -30.67 -10.52 -28.09
N LYS A 589 -30.32 -9.67 -27.10
CA LYS A 589 -29.49 -8.47 -27.32
C LYS A 589 -28.01 -8.83 -27.44
N PRO A 590 -27.17 -8.02 -28.12
CA PRO A 590 -25.71 -8.20 -28.10
C PRO A 590 -25.15 -8.25 -26.67
N TRP A 591 -24.18 -9.13 -26.43
CA TRP A 591 -23.61 -9.40 -25.10
C TRP A 591 -23.16 -8.15 -24.32
N PHE A 592 -22.65 -7.13 -25.01
CA PHE A 592 -22.24 -5.88 -24.38
C PHE A 592 -23.44 -5.06 -23.86
N GLN A 593 -24.59 -5.10 -24.53
CA GLN A 593 -25.81 -4.45 -24.03
C GLN A 593 -26.36 -5.18 -22.80
N GLN A 594 -26.27 -6.51 -22.79
CA GLN A 594 -26.60 -7.32 -21.62
C GLN A 594 -25.65 -6.99 -20.45
N TYR A 595 -24.35 -6.78 -20.71
CA TYR A 595 -23.38 -6.39 -19.69
C TYR A 595 -23.64 -4.99 -19.10
N PHE A 596 -23.95 -3.99 -19.94
CA PHE A 596 -24.25 -2.65 -19.45
C PHE A 596 -25.61 -2.55 -18.74
N ALA A 597 -26.62 -3.34 -19.14
CA ALA A 597 -27.84 -3.49 -18.37
C ALA A 597 -27.55 -4.10 -16.99
N TYR A 598 -26.82 -5.21 -16.97
CA TYR A 598 -26.40 -5.88 -15.75
C TYR A 598 -25.60 -4.97 -14.79
N LEU A 599 -24.61 -4.22 -15.29
CA LEU A 599 -23.91 -3.19 -14.51
C LEU A 599 -24.86 -2.13 -13.98
N GLY A 600 -25.75 -1.62 -14.83
CA GLY A 600 -26.72 -0.59 -14.48
C GLY A 600 -27.70 -1.03 -13.40
N ASP A 601 -28.01 -2.33 -13.31
CA ASP A 601 -28.85 -2.89 -12.25
C ASP A 601 -28.03 -3.14 -10.97
N LEU A 602 -26.80 -3.62 -11.09
CA LEU A 602 -25.86 -3.75 -9.98
C LEU A 602 -25.58 -2.41 -9.27
N PHE A 603 -25.41 -1.32 -10.02
CA PHE A 603 -25.23 0.03 -9.49
C PHE A 603 -26.47 0.59 -8.74
N LYS A 604 -27.67 0.05 -9.00
CA LYS A 604 -28.89 0.37 -8.26
C LYS A 604 -29.08 -0.52 -7.02
N GLY A 605 -28.15 -1.44 -6.76
CA GLY A 605 -28.27 -2.46 -5.72
C GLY A 605 -29.16 -3.65 -6.10
N ASP A 606 -29.57 -3.77 -7.37
CA ASP A 606 -30.32 -4.93 -7.84
C ASP A 606 -29.34 -6.06 -8.21
N LEU A 607 -29.39 -7.14 -7.42
CA LEU A 607 -28.58 -8.34 -7.58
C LEU A 607 -29.28 -9.41 -8.43
N GLY A 608 -30.44 -9.09 -9.01
CA GLY A 608 -31.29 -10.01 -9.74
C GLY A 608 -32.19 -10.86 -8.83
N THR A 609 -32.93 -11.78 -9.47
CA THR A 609 -33.87 -12.70 -8.84
C THR A 609 -33.43 -14.14 -9.12
N SER A 610 -33.48 -15.01 -8.12
CA SER A 610 -33.14 -16.43 -8.29
C SER A 610 -34.12 -17.11 -9.28
N ILE A 611 -33.57 -17.89 -10.21
CA ILE A 611 -34.34 -18.71 -11.14
C ILE A 611 -35.13 -19.78 -10.38
N ARG A 612 -34.57 -20.31 -9.29
CA ARG A 612 -35.13 -21.41 -8.49
C ARG A 612 -36.17 -20.96 -7.47
N THR A 613 -35.88 -19.95 -6.65
CA THR A 613 -36.77 -19.51 -5.55
C THR A 613 -37.78 -18.44 -5.96
N LYS A 614 -37.48 -17.70 -7.04
CA LYS A 614 -38.19 -16.48 -7.47
C LYS A 614 -38.14 -15.31 -6.47
N VAL A 615 -37.17 -15.31 -5.55
CA VAL A 615 -36.95 -14.24 -4.57
C VAL A 615 -35.79 -13.33 -5.02
N PRO A 616 -35.82 -12.01 -4.74
CA PRO A 616 -34.69 -11.13 -4.98
C PRO A 616 -33.44 -11.56 -4.21
N ILE A 617 -32.31 -11.67 -4.90
CA ILE A 617 -31.06 -12.24 -4.35
C ILE A 617 -30.53 -11.39 -3.19
N ALA A 618 -30.75 -10.08 -3.21
CA ALA A 618 -30.40 -9.17 -2.11
C ALA A 618 -31.08 -9.54 -0.78
N GLN A 619 -32.32 -10.06 -0.82
CA GLN A 619 -33.03 -10.53 0.38
C GLN A 619 -32.62 -11.95 0.74
N GLU A 620 -32.40 -12.81 -0.26
CA GLU A 620 -32.07 -14.21 -0.06
C GLU A 620 -30.66 -14.42 0.50
N ILE A 621 -29.67 -13.59 0.10
CA ILE A 621 -28.25 -13.82 0.42
C ILE A 621 -27.83 -13.37 1.83
N VAL A 622 -28.51 -12.42 2.46
CA VAL A 622 -28.13 -11.84 3.76
C VAL A 622 -28.09 -12.88 4.90
N PRO A 623 -29.06 -13.82 5.03
CA PRO A 623 -28.97 -14.92 5.99
C PRO A 623 -27.77 -15.86 5.76
N TYR A 624 -27.38 -16.09 4.50
CA TYR A 624 -26.19 -16.89 4.17
C TYR A 624 -24.90 -16.13 4.48
N LEU A 625 -24.85 -14.82 4.20
CA LEU A 625 -23.71 -13.95 4.48
C LEU A 625 -23.43 -13.85 5.97
N THR A 626 -24.46 -13.61 6.78
CA THR A 626 -24.35 -13.59 8.25
C THR A 626 -23.96 -14.96 8.82
N ALA A 627 -24.42 -16.07 8.23
CA ALA A 627 -23.97 -17.40 8.61
C ALA A 627 -22.49 -17.66 8.31
N THR A 628 -21.99 -17.29 7.11
CA THR A 628 -20.58 -17.42 6.75
C THR A 628 -19.71 -16.49 7.60
N LEU A 629 -20.20 -15.29 7.93
CA LEU A 629 -19.53 -14.34 8.81
C LEU A 629 -19.42 -14.88 10.25
N GLU A 630 -20.51 -15.40 10.84
CA GLU A 630 -20.49 -16.02 12.18
C GLU A 630 -19.46 -17.16 12.24
N LEU A 631 -19.46 -18.04 11.24
CA LEU A 631 -18.52 -19.14 11.12
C LEU A 631 -17.07 -18.66 10.96
N THR A 632 -16.84 -17.65 10.13
CA THR A 632 -15.51 -17.07 9.89
C THR A 632 -14.97 -16.39 11.15
N MET A 633 -15.79 -15.59 11.84
CA MET A 633 -15.43 -14.95 13.10
C MET A 633 -15.12 -15.97 14.20
N ALA A 634 -15.93 -17.01 14.35
CA ALA A 634 -15.70 -18.06 15.34
C ALA A 634 -14.45 -18.91 15.02
N SER A 635 -14.20 -19.20 13.74
CA SER A 635 -12.98 -19.87 13.27
C SER A 635 -11.73 -19.02 13.52
N MET A 636 -11.78 -17.73 13.24
CA MET A 636 -10.68 -16.80 13.52
C MET A 636 -10.49 -16.60 15.03
N LEU A 637 -11.55 -16.52 15.83
CA LEU A 637 -11.45 -16.42 17.28
C LEU A 637 -10.76 -17.66 17.88
N PHE A 638 -11.18 -18.86 17.46
CA PHE A 638 -10.50 -20.11 17.80
C PHE A 638 -9.02 -20.09 17.36
N ALA A 639 -8.76 -19.67 16.12
CA ALA A 639 -7.41 -19.65 15.55
C ALA A 639 -6.47 -18.64 16.22
N ILE A 640 -6.96 -17.47 16.59
CA ILE A 640 -6.22 -16.44 17.33
C ILE A 640 -5.94 -16.94 18.74
N ILE A 641 -6.98 -17.36 19.48
CA ILE A 641 -6.82 -17.80 20.87
C ILE A 641 -5.85 -18.97 20.96
N ILE A 642 -6.03 -20.03 20.18
CA ILE A 642 -5.17 -21.21 20.24
C ILE A 642 -3.81 -20.93 19.59
N GLY A 643 -3.79 -20.30 18.42
CA GLY A 643 -2.57 -20.07 17.64
C GLY A 643 -1.59 -19.13 18.35
N VAL A 644 -2.07 -17.97 18.81
CA VAL A 644 -1.22 -16.98 19.50
C VAL A 644 -0.66 -17.58 20.79
N ASN A 645 -1.50 -18.22 21.62
CA ASN A 645 -1.02 -18.85 22.86
C ASN A 645 -0.06 -20.02 22.60
N ALA A 646 -0.31 -20.86 21.60
CA ALA A 646 0.60 -21.94 21.22
C ALA A 646 1.96 -21.40 20.76
N GLY A 647 1.97 -20.36 19.92
CA GLY A 647 3.20 -19.70 19.46
C GLY A 647 3.99 -19.04 20.60
N ILE A 648 3.29 -18.36 21.53
CA ILE A 648 3.90 -17.77 22.73
C ILE A 648 4.55 -18.85 23.62
N VAL A 649 3.83 -19.93 23.93
CA VAL A 649 4.34 -20.99 24.83
C VAL A 649 5.50 -21.76 24.19
N SER A 650 5.40 -22.03 22.89
CA SER A 650 6.46 -22.65 22.06
C SER A 650 7.73 -21.78 22.05
N ALA A 651 7.59 -20.47 21.81
CA ALA A 651 8.71 -19.55 21.86
C ALA A 651 9.30 -19.40 23.28
N TRP A 652 8.44 -19.28 24.31
CA TRP A 652 8.89 -19.08 25.69
C TRP A 652 9.68 -20.28 26.22
N LYS A 653 9.32 -21.49 25.77
CA LYS A 653 10.03 -22.74 26.07
C LYS A 653 10.77 -23.27 24.84
N HIS A 654 11.48 -22.39 24.13
CA HIS A 654 12.27 -22.75 22.95
C HIS A 654 13.17 -23.97 23.18
N ASN A 655 13.28 -24.86 22.18
CA ASN A 655 14.01 -26.13 22.24
C ASN A 655 13.51 -27.14 23.31
N SER A 656 12.38 -26.88 23.98
CA SER A 656 11.76 -27.87 24.88
C SER A 656 10.81 -28.81 24.12
N TRP A 657 10.41 -29.91 24.76
CA TRP A 657 9.42 -30.82 24.18
C TRP A 657 8.08 -30.13 23.87
N PHE A 658 7.69 -29.09 24.61
CA PHE A 658 6.49 -28.29 24.31
C PHE A 658 6.62 -27.54 22.98
N ASP A 659 7.80 -26.98 22.69
CA ASP A 659 8.08 -26.26 21.45
C ASP A 659 7.96 -27.20 20.24
N TYR A 660 8.67 -28.34 20.30
CA TYR A 660 8.57 -29.39 19.28
C TYR A 660 7.15 -29.91 19.10
N CYS A 661 6.42 -30.20 20.19
CA CYS A 661 5.03 -30.66 20.09
C CYS A 661 4.10 -29.60 19.49
N CYS A 662 4.18 -28.34 19.90
CA CYS A 662 3.37 -27.26 19.31
C CYS A 662 3.66 -27.08 17.82
N MET A 663 4.92 -27.14 17.40
CA MET A 663 5.29 -27.00 15.98
C MET A 663 4.90 -28.21 15.15
N VAL A 664 5.02 -29.44 15.68
CA VAL A 664 4.48 -30.64 15.01
C VAL A 664 2.96 -30.57 14.88
N ILE A 665 2.23 -30.15 15.93
CA ILE A 665 0.77 -30.00 15.88
C ILE A 665 0.36 -28.93 14.86
N ALA A 666 1.04 -27.78 14.82
CA ALA A 666 0.77 -26.74 13.83
C ALA A 666 1.07 -27.24 12.39
N LEU A 667 2.18 -27.95 12.19
CA LEU A 667 2.54 -28.49 10.89
C LEU A 667 1.56 -29.57 10.41
N VAL A 668 1.09 -30.44 11.31
CA VAL A 668 -0.01 -31.40 11.06
C VAL A 668 -1.33 -30.66 10.77
N GLY A 669 -1.65 -29.59 11.51
CA GLY A 669 -2.84 -28.76 11.32
C GLY A 669 -2.95 -28.18 9.91
N VAL A 670 -1.88 -27.57 9.39
CA VAL A 670 -1.84 -27.07 8.00
C VAL A 670 -1.87 -28.22 6.97
N SER A 671 -1.47 -29.42 7.37
CA SER A 671 -1.43 -30.57 6.47
C SER A 671 -2.75 -31.33 6.35
N MET A 672 -3.70 -31.17 7.29
CA MET A 672 -4.97 -31.87 7.26
C MET A 672 -5.96 -31.21 6.29
N PRO A 673 -6.57 -31.95 5.34
CA PRO A 673 -7.66 -31.41 4.55
C PRO A 673 -8.86 -31.09 5.43
N ILE A 674 -9.33 -29.84 5.42
CA ILE A 674 -10.46 -29.36 6.24
C ILE A 674 -11.69 -30.28 6.09
N PHE A 675 -11.96 -30.71 4.86
CA PHE A 675 -13.11 -31.56 4.55
C PHE A 675 -12.99 -32.99 5.13
N TRP A 676 -11.77 -33.50 5.30
CA TRP A 676 -11.52 -34.76 5.99
C TRP A 676 -11.64 -34.58 7.51
N LEU A 677 -11.04 -33.51 8.05
CA LEU A 677 -11.08 -33.17 9.46
C LEU A 677 -12.54 -33.03 9.95
N GLY A 678 -13.38 -32.28 9.25
CA GLY A 678 -14.80 -32.12 9.59
C GLY A 678 -15.59 -33.45 9.59
N LEU A 679 -15.30 -34.37 8.67
CA LEU A 679 -15.92 -35.70 8.65
C LEU A 679 -15.42 -36.60 9.81
N MET A 680 -14.15 -36.46 10.21
CA MET A 680 -13.60 -37.15 11.39
C MET A 680 -14.16 -36.57 12.70
N GLU A 681 -14.36 -35.26 12.77
CA GLU A 681 -15.01 -34.59 13.90
C GLU A 681 -16.48 -35.02 14.06
N GLN A 682 -17.26 -35.02 12.97
CA GLN A 682 -18.61 -35.57 12.97
C GLN A 682 -18.63 -37.05 13.42
N TRP A 683 -17.70 -37.87 12.92
CA TRP A 683 -17.63 -39.27 13.31
C TRP A 683 -17.26 -39.46 14.79
N LEU A 684 -16.26 -38.74 15.29
CA LEU A 684 -15.78 -38.88 16.66
C LEU A 684 -16.73 -38.21 17.67
N PHE A 685 -16.96 -36.91 17.53
CA PHE A 685 -17.65 -36.11 18.54
C PHE A 685 -19.17 -36.22 18.46
N ALA A 686 -19.75 -36.39 17.26
CA ALA A 686 -21.20 -36.53 17.12
C ALA A 686 -21.67 -38.00 17.10
N ASN A 687 -21.01 -38.87 16.32
CA ASN A 687 -21.47 -40.26 16.13
C ASN A 687 -20.91 -41.27 17.15
N LYS A 688 -19.70 -41.05 17.71
CA LYS A 688 -19.07 -41.98 18.67
C LYS A 688 -19.18 -41.53 20.13
N LEU A 689 -18.94 -40.25 20.40
CA LEU A 689 -18.95 -39.69 21.75
C LEU A 689 -20.28 -39.01 22.11
N HIS A 690 -21.07 -38.60 21.10
CA HIS A 690 -22.33 -37.87 21.27
C HIS A 690 -22.22 -36.56 22.07
N TRP A 691 -21.05 -35.90 22.02
CA TRP A 691 -20.76 -34.66 22.73
C TRP A 691 -21.31 -33.42 22.01
N LEU A 692 -21.26 -33.43 20.67
CA LEU A 692 -21.56 -32.28 19.81
C LEU A 692 -22.48 -32.69 18.65
N PRO A 693 -23.33 -31.79 18.13
CA PRO A 693 -24.15 -32.04 16.94
C PRO A 693 -23.29 -32.17 15.68
N SER A 694 -23.78 -32.91 14.68
CA SER A 694 -23.06 -33.12 13.41
C SER A 694 -23.38 -32.09 12.32
N ILE A 695 -24.57 -31.48 12.33
CA ILE A 695 -25.06 -30.62 11.24
C ILE A 695 -25.96 -29.47 11.74
N GLY A 696 -26.03 -28.38 10.96
CA GLY A 696 -26.93 -27.24 11.17
C GLY A 696 -26.39 -26.17 12.13
N ARG A 697 -27.18 -25.12 12.37
CA ARG A 697 -26.86 -23.97 13.26
C ARG A 697 -27.59 -23.97 14.61
N MET A 698 -28.68 -24.72 14.71
CA MET A 698 -29.61 -24.68 15.86
C MET A 698 -30.45 -25.96 15.93
N ASN A 699 -31.17 -26.15 17.04
CA ASN A 699 -32.12 -27.24 17.18
C ASN A 699 -33.36 -27.02 16.30
N ALA A 700 -33.55 -27.84 15.27
CA ALA A 700 -34.69 -27.75 14.35
C ALA A 700 -36.08 -27.93 14.99
N ARG A 701 -36.16 -28.35 16.26
CA ARG A 701 -37.43 -28.49 17.02
C ARG A 701 -37.73 -27.33 17.97
N ASP A 702 -36.78 -26.42 18.18
CA ASP A 702 -36.91 -25.21 18.98
C ASP A 702 -36.10 -24.10 18.29
N PRO A 703 -36.67 -23.51 17.22
CA PRO A 703 -35.96 -22.54 16.39
C PRO A 703 -35.81 -21.20 17.11
N ILE A 704 -34.77 -20.46 16.71
CA ILE A 704 -34.49 -19.11 17.18
C ILE A 704 -34.98 -18.12 16.13
N GLU A 705 -35.62 -17.05 16.56
CA GLU A 705 -36.00 -15.93 15.69
C GLU A 705 -34.75 -15.10 15.39
N ALA A 706 -34.46 -14.89 14.10
CA ALA A 706 -33.26 -14.19 13.66
C ALA A 706 -33.48 -12.67 13.75
N ILE A 707 -32.64 -11.98 14.52
CA ILE A 707 -32.67 -10.52 14.69
C ILE A 707 -31.54 -9.89 13.86
N THR A 708 -30.31 -10.37 14.07
CA THR A 708 -29.10 -9.96 13.35
C THR A 708 -28.63 -11.03 12.36
N GLY A 709 -29.14 -12.27 12.48
CA GLY A 709 -28.67 -13.42 11.70
C GLY A 709 -27.42 -14.10 12.29
N LEU A 710 -26.81 -13.51 13.31
CA LEU A 710 -25.77 -14.11 14.15
C LEU A 710 -26.46 -14.78 15.35
N TYR A 711 -26.70 -16.09 15.29
CA TYR A 711 -27.53 -16.80 16.28
C TYR A 711 -26.92 -16.79 17.70
N VAL A 712 -25.60 -16.68 17.84
CA VAL A 712 -24.95 -16.48 19.14
C VAL A 712 -25.32 -15.11 19.74
N LEU A 713 -25.41 -14.07 18.91
CA LEU A 713 -25.80 -12.73 19.36
C LEU A 713 -27.32 -12.63 19.56
N ASP A 714 -28.11 -13.20 18.64
CA ASP A 714 -29.58 -13.19 18.70
C ASP A 714 -30.11 -13.90 19.96
N THR A 715 -29.47 -15.00 20.38
CA THR A 715 -29.82 -15.67 21.64
C THR A 715 -29.48 -14.85 22.89
N ILE A 716 -28.44 -14.01 22.85
CA ILE A 716 -28.11 -13.07 23.93
C ILE A 716 -29.13 -11.92 23.95
N ILE A 717 -29.42 -11.30 22.80
CA ILE A 717 -30.38 -10.19 22.66
C ILE A 717 -31.79 -10.63 23.08
N ALA A 718 -32.23 -11.82 22.67
CA ALA A 718 -33.53 -12.39 23.05
C ALA A 718 -33.57 -12.95 24.49
N GLY A 719 -32.47 -12.87 25.25
CA GLY A 719 -32.38 -13.44 26.61
C GLY A 719 -32.49 -14.96 26.68
N ARG A 720 -32.36 -15.67 25.55
CA ARG A 720 -32.45 -17.14 25.42
C ARG A 720 -31.13 -17.84 25.76
N TRP A 721 -30.73 -17.72 27.02
CA TRP A 721 -29.55 -18.39 27.58
C TRP A 721 -29.62 -19.93 27.47
N ASP A 722 -30.83 -20.49 27.38
CA ASP A 722 -31.11 -21.91 27.13
C ASP A 722 -30.63 -22.37 25.73
N GLN A 723 -30.76 -21.51 24.72
CA GLN A 723 -30.34 -21.79 23.35
C GLN A 723 -28.92 -21.33 23.04
N LEU A 724 -28.37 -20.33 23.74
CA LEU A 724 -27.00 -19.85 23.54
C LEU A 724 -25.97 -21.00 23.52
N TRP A 725 -26.07 -21.92 24.48
CA TRP A 725 -25.18 -23.09 24.55
C TRP A 725 -25.44 -24.11 23.44
N THR A 726 -26.70 -24.24 23.01
CA THR A 726 -27.09 -25.11 21.88
C THR A 726 -26.53 -24.59 20.56
N VAL A 727 -26.65 -23.29 20.27
CA VAL A 727 -26.05 -22.66 19.08
C VAL A 727 -24.53 -22.78 19.12
N THR A 728 -23.91 -22.46 20.26
CA THR A 728 -22.45 -22.57 20.43
C THR A 728 -21.95 -23.98 20.13
N LYS A 729 -22.67 -25.03 20.57
CA LYS A 729 -22.34 -26.42 20.23
C LYS A 729 -22.41 -26.75 18.74
N HIS A 730 -23.35 -26.15 17.99
CA HIS A 730 -23.44 -26.30 16.54
C HIS A 730 -22.29 -25.58 15.82
N LEU A 731 -21.81 -24.47 16.38
CA LEU A 731 -20.72 -23.66 15.83
C LEU A 731 -19.32 -24.26 16.08
N LEU A 732 -19.12 -25.02 17.16
CA LEU A 732 -17.81 -25.54 17.60
C LEU A 732 -17.07 -26.38 16.54
N LEU A 733 -17.66 -27.50 16.07
CA LEU A 733 -16.96 -28.37 15.09
C LEU A 733 -16.67 -27.63 13.76
N PRO A 734 -17.66 -26.96 13.11
CA PRO A 734 -17.37 -26.16 11.92
C PRO A 734 -16.23 -25.15 12.11
N SER A 735 -16.18 -24.48 13.27
CA SER A 735 -15.18 -23.44 13.55
C SER A 735 -13.79 -24.01 13.80
N ILE A 736 -13.69 -25.18 14.45
CA ILE A 736 -12.42 -25.87 14.66
C ILE A 736 -11.88 -26.39 13.31
N ALA A 737 -12.72 -27.06 12.51
CA ALA A 737 -12.32 -27.57 11.20
C ALA A 737 -11.80 -26.45 10.28
N LEU A 738 -12.55 -25.34 10.15
CA LEU A 738 -12.18 -24.22 9.29
C LEU A 738 -11.01 -23.39 9.87
N GLY A 739 -10.98 -23.18 11.19
CA GLY A 739 -9.96 -22.41 11.88
C GLY A 739 -8.61 -23.13 12.05
N THR A 740 -8.53 -24.45 11.83
CA THR A 740 -7.30 -25.24 12.06
C THR A 740 -6.10 -24.79 11.19
N ILE A 741 -6.33 -24.39 9.93
CA ILE A 741 -5.24 -23.89 9.08
C ILE A 741 -4.77 -22.49 9.55
N PRO A 742 -5.65 -21.47 9.69
CA PRO A 742 -5.27 -20.18 10.30
C PRO A 742 -4.57 -20.32 11.65
N MET A 743 -5.08 -21.18 12.54
CA MET A 743 -4.53 -21.42 13.89
C MET A 743 -3.06 -21.77 13.84
N ALA A 744 -2.70 -22.68 12.94
CA ALA A 744 -1.34 -23.15 12.80
C ALA A 744 -0.41 -22.16 12.08
N VAL A 745 -0.92 -21.37 11.11
CA VAL A 745 -0.15 -20.29 10.48
C VAL A 745 0.13 -19.17 11.50
N ILE A 746 -0.89 -18.76 12.26
CA ILE A 746 -0.79 -17.80 13.37
C ILE A 746 0.18 -18.31 14.43
N ALA A 747 0.14 -19.60 14.81
CA ALA A 747 1.07 -20.18 15.78
C ALA A 747 2.53 -20.10 15.33
N ARG A 748 2.83 -20.41 14.06
CA ARG A 748 4.19 -20.31 13.51
C ARG A 748 4.67 -18.86 13.43
N MET A 749 3.83 -17.94 12.94
CA MET A 749 4.18 -16.51 12.86
C MET A 749 4.40 -15.92 14.26
N THR A 750 3.51 -16.24 15.21
CA THR A 750 3.63 -15.81 16.61
C THR A 750 4.90 -16.37 17.23
N ARG A 751 5.22 -17.66 17.04
CA ARG A 751 6.48 -18.25 17.54
C ARG A 751 7.69 -17.51 16.98
N SER A 752 7.75 -17.31 15.67
CA SER A 752 8.89 -16.65 15.01
C SER A 752 9.11 -15.24 15.55
N SER A 753 8.05 -14.43 15.54
CA SER A 753 8.06 -13.04 16.01
C SER A 753 8.38 -12.96 17.52
N MET A 754 7.84 -13.87 18.32
CA MET A 754 8.13 -13.94 19.77
C MET A 754 9.58 -14.35 20.05
N LEU A 755 10.19 -15.24 19.27
CA LEU A 755 11.59 -15.64 19.47
C LEU A 755 12.56 -14.51 19.17
N GLU A 756 12.34 -13.84 18.04
CA GLU A 756 13.08 -12.63 17.65
C GLU A 756 12.96 -11.56 18.75
N VAL A 757 11.74 -11.21 19.13
CA VAL A 757 11.49 -10.20 20.17
C VAL A 757 12.03 -10.61 21.54
N MET A 758 11.90 -11.87 21.97
CA MET A 758 12.43 -12.31 23.27
C MET A 758 13.96 -12.37 23.34
N SER A 759 14.65 -12.34 22.20
CA SER A 759 16.11 -12.27 22.14
C SER A 759 16.64 -10.85 22.38
N SER A 760 15.81 -9.82 22.20
CA SER A 760 16.16 -8.39 22.30
C SER A 760 16.52 -7.92 23.72
N ASP A 761 17.30 -6.85 23.80
CA ASP A 761 17.87 -6.37 25.06
C ASP A 761 16.87 -5.68 26.00
N TYR A 762 15.77 -5.13 25.48
CA TYR A 762 14.71 -4.59 26.35
C TYR A 762 13.99 -5.70 27.14
N ILE A 763 13.87 -6.90 26.57
CA ILE A 763 13.35 -8.08 27.26
C ILE A 763 14.33 -8.62 28.31
N ARG A 764 15.65 -8.55 28.04
CA ARG A 764 16.68 -8.86 29.05
C ARG A 764 16.64 -7.87 30.20
N THR A 765 16.49 -6.58 29.90
CA THR A 765 16.36 -5.49 30.88
C THR A 765 15.10 -5.66 31.75
N ALA A 766 13.97 -6.06 31.17
CA ALA A 766 12.76 -6.37 31.93
C ALA A 766 12.98 -7.52 32.93
N LYS A 767 13.65 -8.61 32.51
CA LYS A 767 14.03 -9.73 33.41
C LYS A 767 15.00 -9.27 34.51
N ALA A 768 16.00 -8.44 34.18
CA ALA A 768 16.96 -7.92 35.15
C ALA A 768 16.31 -7.00 36.21
N LYS A 769 15.25 -6.26 35.85
CA LYS A 769 14.41 -5.48 36.78
C LYS A 769 13.50 -6.35 37.67
N GLY A 770 13.57 -7.67 37.57
CA GLY A 770 12.79 -8.60 38.41
C GLY A 770 11.33 -8.80 37.97
N LEU A 771 10.95 -8.36 36.77
CA LEU A 771 9.59 -8.58 36.25
C LEU A 771 9.32 -10.08 36.07
N GLY A 772 8.15 -10.52 36.57
CA GLY A 772 7.74 -11.92 36.49
C GLY A 772 7.64 -12.42 35.04
N PRO A 773 7.97 -13.69 34.73
CA PRO A 773 8.02 -14.20 33.36
C PRO A 773 6.75 -13.97 32.54
N PHE A 774 5.58 -13.99 33.18
CA PHE A 774 4.30 -13.72 32.54
C PHE A 774 4.21 -12.30 31.98
N PHE A 775 4.58 -11.27 32.76
CA PHE A 775 4.54 -9.87 32.32
C PHE A 775 5.60 -9.57 31.25
N VAL A 776 6.77 -10.20 31.35
CA VAL A 776 7.82 -10.12 30.31
C VAL A 776 7.30 -10.67 28.98
N VAL A 777 6.61 -11.82 29.01
CA VAL A 777 6.12 -12.50 27.80
C VAL A 777 4.87 -11.82 27.22
N TYR A 778 3.80 -11.62 27.99
CA TYR A 778 2.54 -11.06 27.49
C TYR A 778 2.49 -9.54 27.46
N GLY A 779 3.16 -8.86 28.40
CA GLY A 779 3.15 -7.39 28.49
C GLY A 779 4.20 -6.71 27.61
N HIS A 780 5.40 -7.28 27.50
CA HIS A 780 6.52 -6.65 26.80
C HIS A 780 6.91 -7.32 25.47
N ALA A 781 6.95 -8.65 25.40
CA ALA A 781 7.32 -9.34 24.15
C ALA A 781 6.15 -9.41 23.16
N LEU A 782 4.98 -9.87 23.61
CA LEU A 782 3.82 -10.05 22.72
C LEU A 782 3.40 -8.76 22.02
N LYS A 783 3.35 -7.62 22.71
CA LYS A 783 2.90 -6.34 22.13
C LYS A 783 3.61 -6.00 20.82
N ASN A 784 4.93 -6.21 20.77
CA ASN A 784 5.75 -5.87 19.60
C ASN A 784 5.82 -7.06 18.61
N ALA A 785 5.81 -8.30 19.10
CA ALA A 785 5.70 -9.50 18.27
C ALA A 785 4.34 -9.64 17.56
N PHE A 786 3.32 -8.87 17.96
CA PHE A 786 1.97 -8.98 17.43
C PHE A 786 1.78 -8.32 16.07
N ILE A 787 2.67 -7.43 15.61
CA ILE A 787 2.48 -6.70 14.34
C ILE A 787 2.47 -7.66 13.12
N PRO A 788 3.44 -8.58 12.93
CA PRO A 788 3.35 -9.62 11.89
C PRO A 788 2.23 -10.63 12.13
N VAL A 789 1.74 -10.76 13.35
CA VAL A 789 0.67 -11.72 13.72
C VAL A 789 -0.71 -11.17 13.36
N LEU A 790 -1.00 -9.91 13.71
CA LEU A 790 -2.22 -9.17 13.32
C LEU A 790 -2.38 -9.15 11.79
N THR A 791 -1.26 -8.95 11.12
CA THR A 791 -1.13 -9.06 9.67
C THR A 791 -1.59 -10.42 9.13
N VAL A 792 -1.00 -11.50 9.64
CA VAL A 792 -1.35 -12.87 9.24
C VAL A 792 -2.81 -13.17 9.58
N ILE A 793 -3.31 -12.72 10.72
CA ILE A 793 -4.73 -12.80 11.12
C ILE A 793 -5.62 -12.19 10.04
N GLY A 794 -5.27 -11.00 9.54
CA GLY A 794 -5.97 -10.34 8.44
C GLY A 794 -6.03 -11.19 7.16
N ILE A 795 -4.88 -11.68 6.69
CA ILE A 795 -4.77 -12.48 5.46
C ILE A 795 -5.58 -13.77 5.57
N GLN A 796 -5.48 -14.44 6.72
CA GLN A 796 -6.25 -15.65 6.99
C GLN A 796 -7.75 -15.36 7.03
N THR A 797 -8.18 -14.24 7.61
CA THR A 797 -9.60 -13.82 7.67
C THR A 797 -10.18 -13.66 6.27
N GLY A 798 -9.49 -12.94 5.36
CA GLY A 798 -9.91 -12.82 3.96
C GLY A 798 -9.96 -14.17 3.24
N SER A 799 -8.95 -15.02 3.47
CA SER A 799 -8.86 -16.35 2.87
C SER A 799 -10.00 -17.30 3.30
N LEU A 800 -10.49 -17.18 4.54
CA LEU A 800 -11.57 -18.03 5.05
C LEU A 800 -12.91 -17.83 4.31
N LEU A 801 -13.22 -16.61 3.86
CA LEU A 801 -14.45 -16.35 3.10
C LEU A 801 -14.53 -17.13 1.78
N GLY A 802 -13.38 -17.38 1.13
CA GLY A 802 -13.31 -18.25 -0.05
C GLY A 802 -13.22 -19.74 0.28
N GLY A 803 -12.67 -20.10 1.45
CA GLY A 803 -12.44 -21.50 1.88
C GLY A 803 -13.62 -22.18 2.58
N ALA A 804 -14.58 -21.41 3.11
CA ALA A 804 -15.68 -21.94 3.94
C ALA A 804 -16.60 -22.95 3.22
N VAL A 805 -16.70 -22.90 1.88
CA VAL A 805 -17.56 -23.75 1.02
C VAL A 805 -17.58 -25.23 1.44
N LEU A 806 -16.41 -25.80 1.70
CA LEU A 806 -16.26 -27.23 2.05
C LEU A 806 -16.80 -27.53 3.46
N THR A 807 -16.46 -26.69 4.44
CA THR A 807 -16.97 -26.78 5.81
C THR A 807 -18.49 -26.62 5.82
N GLU A 808 -19.00 -25.63 5.09
CA GLU A 808 -20.44 -25.37 4.98
C GLU A 808 -21.19 -26.56 4.36
N THR A 809 -20.60 -27.19 3.34
CA THR A 809 -21.17 -28.39 2.71
C THR A 809 -21.19 -29.60 3.65
N ILE A 810 -20.14 -29.80 4.47
CA ILE A 810 -20.04 -30.96 5.38
C ILE A 810 -20.94 -30.85 6.60
N PHE A 811 -20.90 -29.71 7.28
CA PHE A 811 -21.72 -29.46 8.46
C PHE A 811 -23.14 -29.01 8.11
N ALA A 812 -23.51 -29.04 6.82
CA ALA A 812 -24.76 -28.50 6.30
C ALA A 812 -25.04 -27.06 6.78
N TRP A 813 -24.00 -26.26 6.99
CA TRP A 813 -24.10 -24.86 7.36
C TRP A 813 -24.73 -24.08 6.20
N PRO A 814 -25.75 -23.25 6.43
CA PRO A 814 -26.39 -22.43 5.40
C PRO A 814 -25.56 -21.17 5.15
N GLY A 815 -24.35 -21.32 4.59
CA GLY A 815 -23.47 -20.21 4.22
C GLY A 815 -23.42 -19.93 2.71
N VAL A 816 -22.78 -18.81 2.34
CA VAL A 816 -22.72 -18.28 0.96
C VAL A 816 -21.99 -19.24 0.01
N GLY A 817 -20.93 -19.89 0.49
CA GLY A 817 -20.15 -20.83 -0.32
C GLY A 817 -20.98 -22.04 -0.76
N ARG A 818 -21.72 -22.63 0.19
CA ARG A 818 -22.67 -23.71 -0.09
C ARG A 818 -23.84 -23.22 -0.96
N TYR A 819 -24.36 -22.01 -0.72
CA TYR A 819 -25.42 -21.42 -1.53
C TYR A 819 -25.03 -21.31 -3.01
N ILE A 820 -23.83 -20.79 -3.29
CA ILE A 820 -23.25 -20.73 -4.64
C ILE A 820 -23.04 -22.15 -5.22
N TYR A 821 -22.54 -23.11 -4.43
CA TYR A 821 -22.36 -24.50 -4.89
C TYR A 821 -23.70 -25.17 -5.29
N GLU A 822 -24.77 -24.96 -4.52
CA GLU A 822 -26.11 -25.44 -4.87
C GLU A 822 -26.68 -24.71 -6.10
N ALA A 823 -26.40 -23.42 -6.27
CA ALA A 823 -26.75 -22.65 -7.46
C ALA A 823 -26.04 -23.15 -8.72
N ILE A 824 -24.73 -23.44 -8.65
CA ILE A 824 -23.95 -24.08 -9.74
C ILE A 824 -24.58 -25.43 -10.10
N SER A 825 -24.87 -26.26 -9.09
CA SER A 825 -25.47 -27.59 -9.28
C SER A 825 -26.87 -27.54 -9.91
N SER A 826 -27.62 -26.47 -9.67
CA SER A 826 -28.99 -26.27 -10.19
C SER A 826 -29.08 -25.32 -11.39
N ARG A 827 -27.94 -24.81 -11.90
CA ARG A 827 -27.83 -23.83 -13.00
C ARG A 827 -28.61 -22.52 -12.74
N ASP A 828 -28.65 -22.06 -11.49
CA ASP A 828 -29.25 -20.77 -11.13
C ASP A 828 -28.28 -19.61 -11.38
N TYR A 829 -28.10 -19.25 -12.66
CA TYR A 829 -27.06 -18.32 -13.10
C TYR A 829 -27.02 -16.97 -12.37
N PRO A 830 -28.15 -16.26 -12.12
CA PRO A 830 -28.13 -15.00 -11.37
C PRO A 830 -27.55 -15.15 -9.95
N VAL A 831 -27.86 -16.25 -9.26
CA VAL A 831 -27.33 -16.53 -7.92
C VAL A 831 -25.82 -16.77 -7.94
N ILE A 832 -25.32 -17.51 -8.95
CA ILE A 832 -23.88 -17.71 -9.16
C ILE A 832 -23.19 -16.36 -9.40
N GLN A 833 -23.78 -15.51 -10.25
CA GLN A 833 -23.22 -14.22 -10.65
C GLN A 833 -23.08 -13.26 -9.45
N SER A 834 -24.17 -13.01 -8.76
CA SER A 834 -24.21 -12.05 -7.65
C SER A 834 -23.53 -12.60 -6.38
N GLY A 835 -23.60 -13.92 -6.14
CA GLY A 835 -22.90 -14.56 -5.04
C GLY A 835 -21.38 -14.47 -5.16
N ILE A 836 -20.80 -14.72 -6.34
CA ILE A 836 -19.35 -14.62 -6.56
C ILE A 836 -18.87 -13.17 -6.37
N LEU A 837 -19.61 -12.18 -6.87
CA LEU A 837 -19.24 -10.77 -6.72
C LEU A 837 -19.29 -10.28 -5.27
N ILE A 838 -20.29 -10.69 -4.49
CA ILE A 838 -20.37 -10.32 -3.07
C ILE A 838 -19.18 -10.88 -2.28
N VAL A 839 -18.85 -12.15 -2.47
CA VAL A 839 -17.69 -12.78 -1.80
C VAL A 839 -16.40 -12.06 -2.19
N ALA A 840 -16.23 -11.76 -3.48
CA ALA A 840 -15.01 -11.12 -3.99
C ALA A 840 -14.91 -9.62 -3.62
N PHE A 841 -16.04 -8.90 -3.47
CA PHE A 841 -16.09 -7.56 -2.91
C PHE A 841 -15.61 -7.54 -1.44
N PHE A 842 -16.17 -8.40 -0.58
CA PHE A 842 -15.72 -8.50 0.82
C PHE A 842 -14.25 -8.95 0.94
N PHE A 843 -13.81 -9.86 0.07
CA PHE A 843 -12.40 -10.26 -0.02
C PHE A 843 -11.49 -9.08 -0.39
N VAL A 844 -11.89 -8.24 -1.35
CA VAL A 844 -11.16 -7.03 -1.75
C VAL A 844 -11.16 -5.96 -0.65
N VAL A 845 -12.26 -5.75 0.07
CA VAL A 845 -12.32 -4.82 1.22
C VAL A 845 -11.46 -5.31 2.39
N ILE A 846 -11.48 -6.61 2.72
CA ILE A 846 -10.63 -7.16 3.77
C ILE A 846 -9.16 -7.13 3.34
N ASN A 847 -8.84 -7.44 2.08
CA ASN A 847 -7.47 -7.25 1.58
C ASN A 847 -7.05 -5.78 1.59
N LEU A 848 -7.92 -4.80 1.33
CA LEU A 848 -7.59 -3.38 1.47
C LEU A 848 -7.19 -3.02 2.92
N ILE A 849 -7.88 -3.58 3.92
CA ILE A 849 -7.55 -3.43 5.35
C ILE A 849 -6.23 -4.15 5.72
N VAL A 850 -5.83 -5.15 4.94
CA VAL A 850 -4.71 -6.07 5.24
C VAL A 850 -3.46 -5.82 4.37
N ASP A 851 -3.62 -5.11 3.26
CA ASP A 851 -2.55 -4.50 2.46
C ASP A 851 -1.91 -3.29 3.18
N LEU A 852 -2.51 -2.88 4.30
CA LEU A 852 -1.90 -2.06 5.33
C LEU A 852 -0.90 -2.85 6.22
N LEU A 853 -0.78 -4.19 6.05
CA LEU A 853 -0.14 -5.08 7.03
C LEU A 853 0.80 -6.22 6.48
N VAL A 854 0.55 -6.90 5.33
CA VAL A 854 1.54 -7.70 4.47
C VAL A 854 1.73 -9.28 4.54
N LEU A 855 1.82 -9.95 3.37
CA LEU A 855 1.78 -11.43 3.14
C LEU A 855 3.17 -12.18 3.08
N HIS A 856 3.37 -13.51 2.87
CA HIS A 856 2.62 -14.68 2.31
C HIS A 856 3.32 -16.07 2.61
N GLY A 857 2.68 -17.26 2.40
CA GLY A 857 3.37 -18.60 2.27
C GLY A 857 2.50 -19.91 2.34
N ALA A 858 2.91 -21.03 1.68
CA ALA A 858 2.29 -22.40 1.76
C ALA A 858 3.27 -23.59 1.43
N ARG A 859 2.96 -24.87 1.79
CA ARG A 859 3.56 -26.15 1.26
C ARG A 859 2.83 -27.43 1.79
N ILE A 860 3.19 -28.70 1.46
CA ILE A 860 3.13 -29.35 0.11
C ILE A 860 1.73 -29.96 -0.17
N SER A 861 1.54 -31.01 -0.97
CA SER A 861 0.68 -31.10 -2.17
C SER A 861 1.43 -31.52 -3.46
N LEU A 862 2.48 -32.30 -3.23
CA LEU A 862 3.52 -32.83 -4.09
C LEU A 862 3.27 -33.02 -5.60
N TRP A 863 2.42 -33.95 -6.04
CA TRP A 863 2.47 -34.45 -7.42
C TRP A 863 1.57 -33.67 -8.37
N VAL A 864 0.33 -33.42 -7.92
CA VAL A 864 -0.59 -32.46 -8.53
C VAL A 864 0.09 -31.10 -8.64
N GLY A 865 0.74 -30.66 -7.55
CA GLY A 865 1.51 -29.44 -7.57
C GLY A 865 2.73 -29.52 -8.48
N PHE A 866 3.51 -30.60 -8.54
CA PHE A 866 4.70 -30.63 -9.39
C PHE A 866 4.35 -30.33 -10.84
N PHE A 867 3.22 -30.83 -11.35
CA PHE A 867 2.77 -30.50 -12.69
C PHE A 867 2.01 -29.17 -12.82
N SER A 868 1.10 -28.82 -11.90
CA SER A 868 0.38 -27.53 -11.99
C SER A 868 1.30 -26.33 -11.71
N VAL A 869 2.30 -26.51 -10.85
CA VAL A 869 3.34 -25.54 -10.53
C VAL A 869 4.44 -25.52 -11.56
N ILE A 870 4.92 -26.64 -12.11
CA ILE A 870 5.84 -26.53 -13.26
C ILE A 870 5.14 -25.90 -14.46
N GLY A 871 3.87 -26.21 -14.71
CA GLY A 871 3.06 -25.53 -15.72
C GLY A 871 2.94 -24.03 -15.50
N SER A 872 2.61 -23.60 -14.28
CA SER A 872 2.48 -22.18 -13.92
C SER A 872 3.82 -21.46 -13.72
N ILE A 873 4.91 -22.16 -13.38
CA ILE A 873 6.28 -21.65 -13.42
C ILE A 873 6.72 -21.47 -14.88
N ILE A 874 6.45 -22.40 -15.78
CA ILE A 874 6.85 -22.25 -17.19
C ILE A 874 6.06 -21.11 -17.83
N ALA A 875 4.72 -21.13 -17.74
CA ALA A 875 3.89 -20.06 -18.28
C ALA A 875 4.16 -18.72 -17.59
N GLY A 876 4.20 -18.71 -16.26
CA GLY A 876 4.51 -17.53 -15.46
C GLY A 876 5.91 -16.99 -15.74
N ALA A 877 6.95 -17.81 -15.75
CA ALA A 877 8.32 -17.36 -16.06
C ALA A 877 8.45 -16.86 -17.48
N LEU A 878 7.82 -17.48 -18.48
CA LEU A 878 7.82 -16.96 -19.85
C LEU A 878 7.11 -15.60 -19.93
N LEU A 879 5.93 -15.48 -19.34
CA LEU A 879 5.19 -14.21 -19.30
C LEU A 879 5.93 -13.13 -18.49
N GLY A 880 6.56 -13.50 -17.36
CA GLY A 880 7.35 -12.62 -16.51
C GLY A 880 8.69 -12.20 -17.12
N LEU A 881 9.34 -13.10 -17.88
CA LEU A 881 10.48 -12.78 -18.74
C LEU A 881 10.08 -11.80 -19.83
N ILE A 882 8.95 -12.04 -20.52
CA ILE A 882 8.47 -11.16 -21.58
C ILE A 882 8.13 -9.77 -21.01
N ALA A 883 7.35 -9.74 -19.94
CA ALA A 883 6.96 -8.54 -19.20
C ALA A 883 8.18 -7.74 -18.71
N GLY A 884 9.07 -8.36 -17.93
CA GLY A 884 10.22 -7.67 -17.34
C GLY A 884 11.34 -7.32 -18.34
N TYR A 885 11.49 -8.08 -19.43
CA TYR A 885 12.57 -7.84 -20.40
C TYR A 885 12.19 -6.87 -21.50
N TYR A 886 11.03 -7.09 -22.16
CA TYR A 886 10.57 -6.25 -23.27
C TYR A 886 9.83 -5.00 -22.81
N GLY A 887 9.19 -5.03 -21.63
CA GLY A 887 8.51 -3.88 -21.05
C GLY A 887 7.29 -3.38 -21.84
N LYS A 888 6.87 -2.14 -21.55
CA LYS A 888 5.83 -1.40 -22.27
C LYS A 888 4.49 -2.17 -22.32
N TRP A 889 3.82 -2.23 -23.48
CA TRP A 889 2.48 -2.81 -23.63
C TRP A 889 2.38 -4.28 -23.19
N ALA A 890 3.43 -5.08 -23.45
CA ALA A 890 3.47 -6.49 -23.09
C ALA A 890 3.50 -6.66 -21.57
N ASP A 891 4.25 -5.81 -20.86
CA ASP A 891 4.29 -5.77 -19.41
C ASP A 891 2.94 -5.37 -18.80
N MET A 892 2.31 -4.32 -19.36
CA MET A 892 1.00 -3.86 -18.92
C MET A 892 -0.08 -4.93 -19.11
N LEU A 893 -0.16 -5.53 -20.30
CA LEU A 893 -1.19 -6.53 -20.63
C LEU A 893 -1.03 -7.81 -19.79
N ILE A 894 0.21 -8.27 -19.60
CA ILE A 894 0.52 -9.43 -18.74
C ILE A 894 0.25 -9.11 -17.27
N SER A 895 0.61 -7.92 -16.79
CA SER A 895 0.35 -7.49 -15.41
C SER A 895 -1.15 -7.36 -15.11
N ARG A 896 -1.95 -6.86 -16.07
CA ARG A 896 -3.42 -6.80 -15.93
C ARG A 896 -4.07 -8.18 -15.99
N LEU A 897 -3.58 -9.09 -16.84
CA LEU A 897 -3.99 -10.49 -16.81
C LEU A 897 -3.71 -11.14 -15.44
N PHE A 898 -2.58 -10.78 -14.82
CA PHE A 898 -2.22 -11.24 -13.48
C PHE A 898 -3.09 -10.63 -12.38
N ASP A 899 -3.42 -9.33 -12.44
CA ASP A 899 -4.36 -8.68 -11.50
C ASP A 899 -5.73 -9.39 -11.56
N ILE A 900 -6.23 -9.60 -12.77
CA ILE A 900 -7.51 -10.23 -13.09
C ILE A 900 -7.64 -11.63 -12.49
N LEU A 901 -6.64 -12.48 -12.67
CA LEU A 901 -6.68 -13.87 -12.19
C LEU A 901 -6.59 -13.96 -10.66
N LEU A 902 -5.88 -13.02 -10.00
CA LEU A 902 -5.74 -12.97 -8.54
C LEU A 902 -6.94 -12.35 -7.82
N ALA A 903 -7.79 -11.60 -8.52
CA ALA A 903 -8.99 -10.98 -7.96
C ALA A 903 -10.11 -11.99 -7.65
N PHE A 904 -10.04 -13.21 -8.20
CA PHE A 904 -11.02 -14.27 -7.99
C PHE A 904 -10.59 -15.22 -6.85
N PRO A 905 -11.52 -15.65 -5.98
CA PRO A 905 -11.24 -16.73 -5.03
C PRO A 905 -10.80 -18.00 -5.78
N ALA A 906 -9.57 -18.44 -5.53
CA ALA A 906 -8.87 -19.48 -6.31
C ALA A 906 -9.70 -20.75 -6.54
N ILE A 907 -10.36 -21.26 -5.49
CA ILE A 907 -11.21 -22.45 -5.56
C ILE A 907 -12.47 -22.20 -6.42
N LEU A 908 -13.10 -21.03 -6.32
CA LEU A 908 -14.30 -20.72 -7.13
C LEU A 908 -13.95 -20.56 -8.61
N LEU A 909 -12.81 -19.92 -8.93
CA LEU A 909 -12.31 -19.84 -10.30
C LEU A 909 -11.93 -21.22 -10.85
N ALA A 910 -11.28 -22.06 -10.04
CA ALA A 910 -10.96 -23.43 -10.43
C ALA A 910 -12.23 -24.27 -10.68
N ILE A 911 -13.25 -24.15 -9.81
CA ILE A 911 -14.58 -24.77 -9.98
C ILE A 911 -15.22 -24.29 -11.30
N ALA A 912 -15.20 -22.99 -11.59
CA ALA A 912 -15.77 -22.45 -12.82
C ALA A 912 -15.06 -22.98 -14.08
N ILE A 913 -13.71 -23.01 -14.08
CA ILE A 913 -12.92 -23.56 -15.20
C ILE A 913 -13.22 -25.05 -15.40
N VAL A 914 -13.30 -25.84 -14.33
CA VAL A 914 -13.61 -27.28 -14.44
C VAL A 914 -15.06 -27.54 -14.83
N ALA A 915 -16.01 -26.71 -14.39
CA ALA A 915 -17.41 -26.79 -14.83
C ALA A 915 -17.55 -26.55 -16.35
N ILE A 916 -16.71 -25.69 -16.93
CA ILE A 916 -16.65 -25.44 -18.39
C ILE A 916 -15.95 -26.61 -19.12
N LEU A 917 -14.78 -27.03 -18.65
CA LEU A 917 -13.97 -28.06 -19.33
C LEU A 917 -14.47 -29.50 -19.12
N GLY A 918 -15.38 -29.70 -18.17
CA GLY A 918 -15.87 -31.00 -17.72
C GLY A 918 -15.01 -31.61 -16.60
N PRO A 919 -15.60 -32.41 -15.70
CA PRO A 919 -14.90 -32.97 -14.54
C PRO A 919 -13.88 -34.04 -14.96
N SER A 920 -12.59 -33.72 -14.81
CA SER A 920 -11.49 -34.66 -15.02
C SER A 920 -10.25 -34.23 -14.23
N LEU A 921 -9.35 -35.17 -13.94
CA LEU A 921 -8.08 -34.87 -13.26
C LEU A 921 -7.23 -33.86 -14.07
N GLN A 922 -7.22 -34.00 -15.39
CA GLN A 922 -6.44 -33.15 -16.30
C GLN A 922 -6.99 -31.71 -16.32
N ASN A 923 -8.31 -31.55 -16.34
CA ASN A 923 -8.96 -30.24 -16.31
C ASN A 923 -8.82 -29.57 -14.94
N ALA A 924 -8.92 -30.32 -13.84
CA ALA A 924 -8.65 -29.82 -12.50
C ALA A 924 -7.19 -29.34 -12.33
N LEU A 925 -6.23 -30.11 -12.85
CA LEU A 925 -4.81 -29.72 -12.88
C LEU A 925 -4.57 -28.44 -13.71
N LEU A 926 -5.22 -28.34 -14.87
CA LEU A 926 -5.14 -27.16 -15.74
C LEU A 926 -5.75 -25.92 -15.07
N ALA A 927 -6.89 -26.07 -14.41
CA ALA A 927 -7.53 -25.00 -13.65
C ALA A 927 -6.62 -24.47 -12.53
N ILE A 928 -6.07 -25.37 -11.71
CA ILE A 928 -5.12 -25.03 -10.64
C ILE A 928 -3.86 -24.36 -11.22
N ALA A 929 -3.35 -24.83 -12.36
CA ALA A 929 -2.20 -24.22 -13.02
C ALA A 929 -2.51 -22.78 -13.47
N ILE A 930 -3.63 -22.56 -14.19
CA ILE A 930 -4.04 -21.23 -14.69
C ILE A 930 -4.16 -20.22 -13.55
N VAL A 931 -4.81 -20.59 -12.45
CA VAL A 931 -4.99 -19.75 -11.26
C VAL A 931 -3.64 -19.34 -10.64
N ASN A 932 -2.61 -20.18 -10.74
CA ASN A 932 -1.28 -19.94 -10.14
C ASN A 932 -0.26 -19.24 -11.08
N ILE A 933 -0.55 -19.05 -12.37
CA ILE A 933 0.35 -18.33 -13.32
C ILE A 933 0.80 -16.94 -12.81
N PRO A 934 -0.08 -16.09 -12.24
CA PRO A 934 0.28 -14.75 -11.78
C PRO A 934 1.38 -14.75 -10.72
N THR A 935 1.32 -15.71 -9.79
CA THR A 935 2.22 -15.82 -8.64
C THR A 935 3.68 -15.98 -9.08
N TYR A 936 3.93 -16.88 -10.04
CA TYR A 936 5.27 -17.10 -10.58
C TYR A 936 5.68 -16.02 -11.59
N GLY A 937 4.73 -15.50 -12.37
CA GLY A 937 5.01 -14.45 -13.34
C GLY A 937 5.46 -13.13 -12.72
N ARG A 938 4.85 -12.72 -11.60
CA ARG A 938 5.30 -11.52 -10.85
C ARG A 938 6.68 -11.72 -10.23
N LEU A 939 6.96 -12.89 -9.66
CA LEU A 939 8.26 -13.23 -9.07
C LEU A 939 9.39 -13.17 -10.12
N VAL A 940 9.16 -13.75 -11.30
CA VAL A 940 10.13 -13.72 -12.39
C VAL A 940 10.25 -12.32 -12.99
N ARG A 941 9.15 -11.60 -13.22
CA ARG A 941 9.17 -10.20 -13.65
C ARG A 941 10.07 -9.34 -12.74
N SER A 942 9.92 -9.46 -11.42
CA SER A 942 10.74 -8.74 -10.44
C SER A 942 12.24 -9.10 -10.55
N ARG A 943 12.58 -10.39 -10.62
CA ARG A 943 13.97 -10.83 -10.78
C ARG A 943 14.56 -10.43 -12.14
N VAL A 944 13.75 -10.43 -13.21
CA VAL A 944 14.15 -10.00 -14.55
C VAL A 944 14.43 -8.50 -14.58
N LEU A 945 13.61 -7.68 -13.93
CA LEU A 945 13.84 -6.23 -13.84
C LEU A 945 15.17 -5.91 -13.15
N SER A 946 15.44 -6.55 -12.00
CA SER A 946 16.72 -6.44 -11.28
C SER A 946 17.90 -6.98 -12.10
N LEU A 947 17.83 -8.22 -12.58
CA LEU A 947 18.96 -8.84 -13.29
C LEU A 947 19.27 -8.19 -14.63
N ARG A 948 18.30 -7.55 -15.30
CA ARG A 948 18.52 -6.84 -16.58
C ARG A 948 19.42 -5.62 -16.44
N GLN A 949 19.60 -5.10 -15.23
CA GLN A 949 20.47 -3.96 -14.89
C GLN A 949 21.90 -4.39 -14.48
N GLU A 950 22.14 -5.68 -14.25
CA GLU A 950 23.45 -6.21 -13.84
C GLU A 950 24.53 -6.04 -14.92
N GLU A 951 25.76 -5.74 -14.49
CA GLU A 951 26.89 -5.46 -15.39
C GLU A 951 27.20 -6.62 -16.36
N PHE A 952 26.98 -7.86 -15.95
CA PHE A 952 27.18 -9.04 -16.81
C PHE A 952 26.13 -9.15 -17.94
N ILE A 953 24.94 -8.58 -17.76
CA ILE A 953 23.93 -8.48 -18.84
C ILE A 953 24.29 -7.38 -19.83
N THR A 954 24.74 -6.23 -19.33
CA THR A 954 25.25 -5.14 -20.18
C THR A 954 26.47 -5.60 -20.97
N SER A 955 27.42 -6.29 -20.32
CA SER A 955 28.57 -6.92 -20.98
C SER A 955 28.15 -7.93 -22.05
N ALA A 956 27.14 -8.76 -21.78
CA ALA A 956 26.63 -9.72 -22.77
C ALA A 956 26.00 -9.02 -24.00
N ARG A 957 25.28 -7.90 -23.82
CA ARG A 957 24.79 -7.07 -24.93
C ARG A 957 25.92 -6.49 -25.76
N THR A 958 26.94 -5.91 -25.12
CA THR A 958 28.10 -5.31 -25.78
C THR A 958 28.92 -6.33 -26.57
N LEU A 959 28.96 -7.60 -26.11
CA LEU A 959 29.53 -8.74 -26.84
C LEU A 959 28.63 -9.30 -27.96
N GLY A 960 27.55 -8.60 -28.33
CA GLY A 960 26.67 -8.98 -29.44
C GLY A 960 25.70 -10.14 -29.13
N ALA A 961 25.43 -10.44 -27.86
CA ALA A 961 24.43 -11.46 -27.53
C ALA A 961 23.01 -10.96 -27.84
N GLY A 962 22.30 -11.63 -28.75
CA GLY A 962 20.90 -11.29 -29.04
C GLY A 962 19.95 -11.51 -27.86
N ASN A 963 18.80 -10.82 -27.87
CA ASN A 963 17.84 -10.78 -26.77
C ASN A 963 17.44 -12.16 -26.21
N MET A 964 17.17 -13.15 -27.07
CA MET A 964 16.88 -14.53 -26.66
C MET A 964 18.05 -15.19 -25.92
N ARG A 965 19.30 -14.93 -26.35
CA ARG A 965 20.50 -15.46 -25.70
C ARG A 965 20.68 -14.83 -24.31
N ILE A 966 20.41 -13.53 -24.16
CA ILE A 966 20.46 -12.83 -22.87
C ILE A 966 19.40 -13.38 -21.91
N LEU A 967 18.14 -13.46 -22.36
CA LEU A 967 17.01 -13.97 -21.61
C LEU A 967 17.27 -15.38 -21.05
N PHE A 968 17.58 -16.35 -21.92
CA PHE A 968 17.66 -17.76 -21.51
C PHE A 968 19.02 -18.18 -20.95
N ARG A 969 20.13 -17.53 -21.33
CA ARG A 969 21.49 -17.93 -20.88
C ARG A 969 22.01 -17.13 -19.69
N HIS A 970 21.45 -15.94 -19.42
CA HIS A 970 21.98 -15.04 -18.39
C HIS A 970 20.92 -14.58 -17.37
N ILE A 971 19.70 -14.25 -17.78
CA ILE A 971 18.66 -13.73 -16.85
C ILE A 971 17.86 -14.86 -16.18
N LEU A 972 17.34 -15.81 -16.97
CA LEU A 972 16.54 -16.91 -16.43
C LEU A 972 17.32 -17.76 -15.40
N PRO A 973 18.59 -18.17 -15.62
CA PRO A 973 19.33 -18.97 -14.64
C PRO A 973 19.47 -18.28 -13.27
N ASN A 974 19.70 -16.97 -13.25
CA ASN A 974 19.83 -16.18 -12.01
C ASN A 974 18.47 -15.83 -11.36
N SER A 975 17.37 -16.08 -12.07
CA SER A 975 16.00 -16.05 -11.54
C SER A 975 15.55 -17.37 -10.93
N LEU A 976 16.33 -18.47 -11.06
CA LEU A 976 15.89 -19.81 -10.63
C LEU A 976 15.82 -20.00 -9.12
N THR A 977 16.69 -19.38 -8.31
CA THR A 977 16.73 -19.66 -6.86
C THR A 977 15.40 -19.33 -6.15
N PRO A 978 14.79 -18.14 -6.32
CA PRO A 978 13.48 -17.87 -5.74
C PRO A 978 12.36 -18.70 -6.38
N LEU A 979 12.47 -19.07 -7.66
CA LEU A 979 11.54 -19.99 -8.32
C LEU A 979 11.59 -21.41 -7.74
N ILE A 980 12.77 -21.90 -7.37
CA ILE A 980 12.95 -23.23 -6.76
C ILE A 980 12.42 -23.22 -5.31
N VAL A 981 12.65 -22.13 -4.57
CA VAL A 981 12.16 -21.97 -3.19
C VAL A 981 10.64 -21.70 -3.17
N GLN A 982 10.07 -20.88 -4.06
CA GLN A 982 8.62 -20.65 -4.15
C GLN A 982 7.87 -21.78 -4.86
N GLY A 983 8.49 -22.43 -5.85
CA GLY A 983 7.86 -23.43 -6.69
C GLY A 983 7.35 -24.60 -5.87
N THR A 984 8.26 -25.35 -5.24
CA THR A 984 7.81 -26.40 -4.33
C THR A 984 6.94 -25.85 -3.16
N LEU A 985 6.92 -24.54 -2.81
CA LEU A 985 5.99 -23.91 -1.84
C LEU A 985 4.55 -23.91 -2.38
N GLY A 986 4.31 -23.41 -3.59
CA GLY A 986 2.99 -23.51 -4.24
C GLY A 986 2.63 -24.95 -4.64
N ILE A 987 3.61 -25.87 -4.71
CA ILE A 987 3.30 -27.30 -4.77
C ILE A 987 2.49 -27.69 -3.52
N GLY A 988 2.51 -26.89 -2.43
CA GLY A 988 1.61 -26.75 -1.25
C GLY A 988 0.12 -26.73 -1.38
N THR A 989 -0.34 -25.96 -2.32
CA THR A 989 -1.76 -25.65 -2.34
C THR A 989 -2.47 -26.67 -3.24
N ALA A 990 -1.73 -27.24 -4.20
CA ALA A 990 -2.26 -27.99 -5.33
C ALA A 990 -2.98 -29.34 -5.04
N ILE A 991 -2.41 -30.39 -4.43
CA ILE A 991 -3.17 -31.59 -4.00
C ILE A 991 -4.33 -31.20 -3.08
N ILE A 992 -4.18 -30.23 -2.16
CA ILE A 992 -5.31 -29.79 -1.33
C ILE A 992 -6.45 -29.25 -2.22
N GLU A 993 -6.13 -28.39 -3.19
CA GLU A 993 -7.08 -27.88 -4.18
C GLU A 993 -7.66 -28.98 -5.08
N ALA A 994 -6.85 -29.92 -5.58
CA ALA A 994 -7.30 -31.01 -6.45
C ALA A 994 -8.12 -32.06 -5.70
N ALA A 995 -7.78 -32.37 -4.46
CA ALA A 995 -8.57 -33.25 -3.60
C ALA A 995 -9.86 -32.56 -3.13
N ALA A 996 -9.86 -31.23 -2.96
CA ALA A 996 -11.09 -30.47 -2.76
C ALA A 996 -12.00 -30.53 -4.00
N LEU A 997 -11.46 -30.29 -5.21
CA LEU A 997 -12.21 -30.45 -6.46
C LEU A 997 -12.70 -31.90 -6.64
N GLY A 998 -11.88 -32.90 -6.35
CA GLY A 998 -12.24 -34.32 -6.34
C GLY A 998 -13.37 -34.66 -5.37
N PHE A 999 -13.32 -34.12 -4.15
CA PHE A 999 -14.37 -34.27 -3.13
C PHE A 999 -15.70 -33.61 -3.53
N LEU A 1000 -15.64 -32.53 -4.30
CA LEU A 1000 -16.78 -31.87 -4.91
C LEU A 1000 -17.24 -32.53 -6.24
N GLY A 1001 -16.65 -33.66 -6.62
CA GLY A 1001 -17.01 -34.41 -7.84
C GLY A 1001 -16.39 -33.87 -9.13
N MET A 1002 -15.55 -32.84 -9.06
CA MET A 1002 -14.92 -32.14 -10.19
C MET A 1002 -13.49 -32.64 -10.52
N GLY A 1003 -12.90 -33.50 -9.68
CA GLY A 1003 -11.59 -34.11 -9.93
C GLY A 1003 -11.65 -35.35 -10.84
N ALA A 1004 -10.76 -36.31 -10.57
CA ALA A 1004 -10.71 -37.57 -11.32
C ALA A 1004 -12.03 -38.36 -11.21
N GLN A 1005 -12.38 -39.07 -12.28
CA GLN A 1005 -13.60 -39.87 -12.37
C GLN A 1005 -13.26 -41.36 -12.42
N PRO A 1006 -14.14 -42.27 -11.96
CA PRO A 1006 -13.91 -43.71 -12.05
C PRO A 1006 -13.57 -44.14 -13.49
N PRO A 1007 -12.56 -45.00 -13.71
CA PRO A 1007 -11.89 -45.85 -12.72
C PRO A 1007 -10.67 -45.21 -12.02
N ASP A 1008 -10.31 -43.96 -12.29
CA ASP A 1008 -9.08 -43.36 -11.78
C ASP A 1008 -9.14 -43.11 -10.25
N PRO A 1009 -8.19 -43.63 -9.45
CA PRO A 1009 -8.20 -43.46 -8.00
C PRO A 1009 -7.68 -42.07 -7.61
N GLU A 1010 -8.52 -41.29 -6.93
CA GLU A 1010 -8.19 -39.94 -6.43
C GLU A 1010 -8.75 -39.77 -5.01
N TRP A 1011 -7.92 -39.25 -4.09
CA TRP A 1011 -8.21 -39.26 -2.65
C TRP A 1011 -9.42 -38.41 -2.26
N GLY A 1012 -9.62 -37.25 -2.88
CA GLY A 1012 -10.81 -36.41 -2.71
C GLY A 1012 -12.10 -37.14 -3.07
N LYS A 1013 -12.15 -37.76 -4.25
CA LYS A 1013 -13.29 -38.54 -4.74
C LYS A 1013 -13.55 -39.77 -3.85
N MET A 1014 -12.50 -40.48 -3.43
CA MET A 1014 -12.59 -41.59 -2.47
C MET A 1014 -13.21 -41.14 -1.14
N LEU A 1015 -12.84 -39.95 -0.63
CA LEU A 1015 -13.40 -39.37 0.58
C LEU A 1015 -14.87 -38.96 0.41
N SER A 1016 -15.23 -38.41 -0.75
CA SER A 1016 -16.61 -38.10 -1.11
C SER A 1016 -17.49 -39.36 -1.10
N ASP A 1017 -17.05 -40.41 -1.78
CA ASP A 1017 -17.82 -41.65 -1.95
C ASP A 1017 -17.91 -42.47 -0.67
N SER A 1018 -16.95 -42.26 0.26
CA SER A 1018 -16.92 -42.86 1.60
C SER A 1018 -17.89 -42.20 2.59
N ARG A 1019 -18.45 -41.02 2.31
CA ARG A 1019 -19.41 -40.32 3.20
C ARG A 1019 -20.57 -41.21 3.63
N GLN A 1020 -21.17 -41.94 2.68
CA GLN A 1020 -22.29 -42.86 2.95
C GLN A 1020 -21.90 -44.08 3.82
N PHE A 1021 -20.61 -44.41 3.90
CA PHE A 1021 -20.09 -45.56 4.65
C PHE A 1021 -19.53 -45.19 6.02
N LEU A 1022 -19.52 -43.90 6.40
CA LEU A 1022 -18.90 -43.37 7.63
C LEU A 1022 -19.30 -44.12 8.92
N GLN A 1023 -20.55 -44.57 9.02
CA GLN A 1023 -21.04 -45.32 10.18
C GLN A 1023 -20.62 -46.81 10.19
N LYS A 1024 -20.40 -47.41 9.01
CA LYS A 1024 -20.18 -48.86 8.85
C LYS A 1024 -18.72 -49.24 8.62
N ALA A 1025 -17.96 -48.37 7.95
CA ALA A 1025 -16.59 -48.63 7.53
C ALA A 1025 -15.74 -47.34 7.58
N PRO A 1026 -15.58 -46.69 8.76
CA PRO A 1026 -14.90 -45.39 8.88
C PRO A 1026 -13.44 -45.39 8.38
N TRP A 1027 -12.79 -46.56 8.33
CA TRP A 1027 -11.45 -46.71 7.75
C TRP A 1027 -11.37 -46.32 6.27
N THR A 1028 -12.47 -46.44 5.51
CA THR A 1028 -12.57 -45.97 4.12
C THR A 1028 -12.38 -44.45 4.00
N LEU A 1029 -12.70 -43.72 5.07
CA LEU A 1029 -12.54 -42.27 5.18
C LEU A 1029 -11.23 -41.89 5.89
N ILE A 1030 -10.74 -42.69 6.83
CA ILE A 1030 -9.47 -42.44 7.56
C ILE A 1030 -8.24 -42.54 6.64
N PHE A 1031 -8.08 -43.63 5.89
CA PHE A 1031 -6.83 -43.89 5.16
C PHE A 1031 -6.55 -42.91 4.00
N PRO A 1032 -7.52 -42.52 3.15
CA PRO A 1032 -7.26 -41.53 2.09
C PRO A 1032 -6.94 -40.14 2.65
N GLY A 1033 -7.58 -39.72 3.74
CA GLY A 1033 -7.31 -38.43 4.38
C GLY A 1033 -5.92 -38.34 5.01
N LEU A 1034 -5.50 -39.40 5.71
CA LEU A 1034 -4.11 -39.53 6.19
C LEU A 1034 -3.10 -39.53 5.03
N SER A 1035 -3.46 -40.13 3.88
CA SER A 1035 -2.58 -40.17 2.70
C SER A 1035 -2.34 -38.78 2.11
N ILE A 1036 -3.40 -37.94 2.01
CA ILE A 1036 -3.24 -36.52 1.66
C ILE A 1036 -2.36 -35.82 2.70
N MET A 1037 -2.69 -35.96 3.98
CA MET A 1037 -2.01 -35.25 5.08
C MET A 1037 -0.51 -35.55 5.14
N PHE A 1038 -0.10 -36.81 5.10
CA PHE A 1038 1.33 -37.16 5.13
C PHE A 1038 2.06 -36.74 3.85
N THR A 1039 1.39 -36.80 2.70
CA THR A 1039 1.96 -36.29 1.43
C THR A 1039 2.20 -34.78 1.50
N VAL A 1040 1.25 -34.02 2.07
CA VAL A 1040 1.33 -32.56 2.26
C VAL A 1040 2.40 -32.16 3.26
N LEU A 1041 2.48 -32.88 4.37
CA LEU A 1041 3.48 -32.68 5.43
C LEU A 1041 4.92 -32.86 4.90
N GLY A 1042 5.14 -33.92 4.10
CA GLY A 1042 6.46 -34.43 3.75
C GLY A 1042 7.39 -33.47 3.01
N PHE A 1043 6.89 -32.38 2.42
CA PHE A 1043 7.74 -31.39 1.76
C PHE A 1043 7.53 -29.94 2.19
N ASN A 1044 6.59 -29.58 3.08
CA ASN A 1044 6.79 -28.38 3.93
C ASN A 1044 8.23 -28.39 4.44
N LEU A 1045 8.59 -29.54 5.01
CA LEU A 1045 9.93 -29.91 5.46
C LEU A 1045 11.02 -29.83 4.37
N LEU A 1046 10.77 -30.30 3.14
CA LEU A 1046 11.73 -30.18 2.02
C LEU A 1046 11.95 -28.71 1.60
N GLY A 1047 10.97 -27.84 1.83
CA GLY A 1047 11.06 -26.42 1.49
C GLY A 1047 11.97 -25.63 2.39
N ASP A 1048 11.73 -25.77 3.68
CA ASP A 1048 12.55 -25.11 4.68
C ASP A 1048 14.02 -25.56 4.53
N GLY A 1049 14.27 -26.86 4.32
CA GLY A 1049 15.62 -27.37 4.05
C GLY A 1049 16.28 -26.87 2.74
N LEU A 1050 15.51 -26.64 1.67
CA LEU A 1050 16.04 -26.04 0.43
C LEU A 1050 16.32 -24.54 0.58
N ARG A 1051 15.53 -23.83 1.39
CA ARG A 1051 15.77 -22.42 1.73
C ARG A 1051 17.07 -22.28 2.52
N ASP A 1052 17.23 -23.08 3.56
CA ASP A 1052 18.37 -23.02 4.50
C ASP A 1052 19.71 -23.35 3.82
N THR A 1053 19.71 -24.21 2.80
CA THR A 1053 20.91 -24.62 2.06
C THR A 1053 21.30 -23.68 0.91
N LEU A 1054 20.38 -22.85 0.45
CA LEU A 1054 20.60 -21.86 -0.61
C LEU A 1054 20.86 -20.44 -0.06
N ASP A 1055 20.81 -20.25 1.27
CA ASP A 1055 21.17 -18.99 1.95
C ASP A 1055 22.68 -18.94 2.27
N PRO A 1056 23.46 -18.04 1.63
CA PRO A 1056 24.90 -17.95 1.84
C PRO A 1056 25.30 -17.47 3.25
N LYS A 1057 24.38 -16.91 4.06
CA LYS A 1057 24.69 -16.47 5.43
C LYS A 1057 24.79 -17.64 6.43
N MET A 1058 24.17 -18.78 6.15
CA MET A 1058 24.18 -19.95 7.05
C MET A 1058 25.39 -20.88 6.84
N ALA A 1059 26.10 -20.77 5.72
CA ALA A 1059 27.26 -21.61 5.37
C ALA A 1059 28.55 -21.33 6.17
N LYS A 1060 28.48 -20.60 7.30
CA LYS A 1060 29.63 -20.17 8.13
C LYS A 1060 29.53 -20.59 9.61
N LYS A 1061 28.77 -21.64 9.94
CA LYS A 1061 28.76 -22.28 11.27
C LYS A 1061 28.98 -23.79 11.17
#